data_AF-A0A3M0VZY5-F1
#
_entry.id   AF-A0A3M0VZY5-F1
#
_cell.length_a   1.000
_cell.length_b   1.000
_cell.length_c   1.000
_cell.angle_alpha   90.00
_cell.angle_beta   90.00
_cell.angle_gamma   90.00
#
_symmetry.space_group_name_H-M   'P 1'
#
loop_
_entity.id
_entity.type
_entity.pdbx_description
1 polymer ?
#
loop_
_entity_poly.entity_id
_entity_poly.type
_entity_poly.pdbx_seq_one_letter_code
_entity_poly.pdbx_strand_id
1 'polypeptide(L)'
;MVQAPMLSAPLKQTNEIDWVGPLKNYIRVTYGDDPDKYSEECATLNRLRQDMRGAGADSASGRDLLYRYYGQLELLDLRFPVDENHIKISFTWFDAFTHKPTSQYSLAFEKASVIFNISAVLSCHAAAQNRADDNGLKTAYHSFQASAGMFTYINENFLHAPSQDLNRDTVRTLINITLAQGQETFLEKQVRDGKKPALLAKLSSQAHYLYSQAKEALEAETSKPVFDPSWLKFIHIKALHFHSLAEFYQAAAEDDANQHGSAIARLQVADKHAKQALALAKAFPASPPAGSGLGSDTSTSLQAIAKRESEIVQERLAEAIKDNDFIYHQTVPAEASLQPVTKMPAAKAIPVSELYQGQDIQRIIGPDIFQKIVPLSVTESASMYDEEKAKLIRSEAEKVEQANGEMAASLDYLKLPNSLNVLKGGMDQEMSTDPEFDRWCRELAAHAPLANAFDQLQKDKAAVLDTLNKSSKQLDMEESVCEKMRSKYGSDWTQQPSSRLTSTLRGDIKTYRDTVDEAANSDSQLLSAAQQYEADFEAMRSAVDRGEIDSLFLEAMKKAGSKSGQKVQEEGNLLDADYDESGPSVADQIGRVEELLKKLNLVKRERMQVLKDLKEKVHTDDISNMLILNKKALANHENQLFQAELEKFRSHQNRLISTVHKQSSLLKELTKTYGDLLQDPRVRSDQQKYDSIQKSKSTVMHKYKKVFNVHQDLIQGLLRAQSFYSEMKESVDSTQKNVETFVSNRRAEGAQLLSQIEQTRSNAAGSAAAAEHRRMQELMERLSMDPKATSPSKTNAPALAQRAAAPRSPALATQNADPRFTIPPRESPVPVWQQQGPQQPVQAFSPVQAYNIPQNYVPPPPPPGPPGGGSTTQYPPNTGQPWPSGPGGYAQYQRPMPPSQSQQPGASQGADPWAGLSAWK
;
A
#
# COMPACT_ATOMS: atom_id res chain seq x y z
N MET A 1 30.51 25.55 38.98
CA MET A 1 29.68 26.69 38.55
C MET A 1 28.25 26.39 39.00
N VAL A 2 27.40 27.38 39.32
CA VAL A 2 25.97 27.10 39.57
C VAL A 2 25.33 26.84 38.21
N GLN A 3 24.68 25.69 38.03
CA GLN A 3 24.04 25.34 36.75
C GLN A 3 22.88 26.30 36.50
N ALA A 4 22.85 26.94 35.33
CA ALA A 4 21.76 27.85 35.00
C ALA A 4 20.43 27.06 34.87
N PRO A 5 19.34 27.52 35.50
CA PRO A 5 18.02 26.91 35.29
C PRO A 5 17.62 27.03 33.81
N MET A 6 16.73 26.14 33.36
CA MET A 6 16.31 25.99 31.98
C MET A 6 14.79 25.83 31.93
N LEU A 7 14.13 26.32 30.88
CA LEU A 7 12.71 26.04 30.66
C LEU A 7 12.55 24.75 29.86
N SER A 8 11.40 24.11 30.03
CA SER A 8 10.94 22.99 29.23
C SER A 8 9.44 23.10 29.01
N ALA A 9 8.95 22.58 27.88
CA ALA A 9 7.51 22.56 27.63
C ALA A 9 6.84 21.47 28.50
N PRO A 10 5.67 21.74 29.10
CA PRO A 10 4.86 20.71 29.72
C PRO A 10 4.32 19.72 28.67
N LEU A 11 4.04 18.48 29.06
CA LEU A 11 3.43 17.48 28.18
C LEU A 11 1.91 17.72 28.07
N LYS A 12 1.37 17.59 26.86
CA LYS A 12 -0.08 17.46 26.62
C LYS A 12 -0.56 16.15 27.24
N GLN A 13 -1.74 16.18 27.84
CA GLN A 13 -2.41 14.98 28.37
C GLN A 13 -3.49 14.50 27.39
N THR A 14 -3.87 13.22 27.46
CA THR A 14 -4.94 12.65 26.63
C THR A 14 -5.74 11.58 27.37
N ASN A 15 -7.03 11.53 27.04
CA ASN A 15 -7.93 10.47 27.49
C ASN A 15 -7.60 9.13 26.83
N GLU A 16 -8.20 8.06 27.36
CA GLU A 16 -8.21 6.75 26.70
C GLU A 16 -9.15 6.78 25.49
N ILE A 17 -8.79 6.00 24.48
CA ILE A 17 -9.58 5.77 23.28
C ILE A 17 -9.53 4.27 22.95
N ASP A 18 -10.46 3.82 22.11
CA ASP A 18 -10.43 2.47 21.55
C ASP A 18 -9.94 2.51 20.10
N TRP A 19 -8.76 1.95 19.86
CA TRP A 19 -8.28 1.65 18.50
C TRP A 19 -8.87 0.35 17.94
N VAL A 20 -9.24 -0.62 18.79
CA VAL A 20 -9.52 -2.01 18.38
C VAL A 20 -10.86 -2.12 17.66
N GLY A 21 -11.95 -1.61 18.26
CA GLY A 21 -13.29 -1.68 17.67
C GLY A 21 -13.39 -1.02 16.28
N PRO A 22 -12.97 0.25 16.12
CA PRO A 22 -13.02 0.95 14.84
C PRO A 22 -12.16 0.29 13.74
N LEU A 23 -10.93 -0.14 14.06
CA LEU A 23 -10.07 -0.83 13.10
C LEU A 23 -10.64 -2.20 12.70
N LYS A 24 -11.11 -3.02 13.65
CA LYS A 24 -11.75 -4.31 13.35
C LYS A 24 -13.00 -4.14 12.48
N ASN A 25 -13.82 -3.13 12.75
CA ASN A 25 -15.00 -2.85 11.94
C ASN A 25 -14.62 -2.43 10.50
N TYR A 26 -13.60 -1.58 10.34
CA TYR A 26 -13.09 -1.21 9.02
C TYR A 26 -12.52 -2.43 8.26
N ILE A 27 -11.77 -3.31 8.95
CA ILE A 27 -11.25 -4.54 8.34
C ILE A 27 -12.39 -5.40 7.78
N ARG A 28 -13.43 -5.61 8.59
CA ARG A 28 -14.62 -6.38 8.21
C ARG A 28 -15.37 -5.80 7.01
N VAL A 29 -15.54 -4.47 6.98
CA VAL A 29 -16.40 -3.79 6.00
C VAL A 29 -15.66 -3.52 4.68
N THR A 30 -14.39 -3.11 4.74
CA THR A 30 -13.63 -2.69 3.56
C THR A 30 -12.86 -3.84 2.90
N TYR A 31 -12.26 -4.74 3.68
CA TYR A 31 -11.48 -5.87 3.13
C TYR A 31 -12.27 -7.18 3.09
N GLY A 32 -13.42 -7.27 3.77
CA GLY A 32 -14.23 -8.50 3.86
C GLY A 32 -13.56 -9.64 4.63
N ASP A 33 -12.40 -9.39 5.25
CA ASP A 33 -11.61 -10.36 5.99
C ASP A 33 -12.08 -10.48 7.45
N ASP A 34 -11.74 -11.60 8.09
CA ASP A 34 -12.03 -11.85 9.49
C ASP A 34 -11.21 -10.91 10.40
N PRO A 35 -11.85 -10.00 11.15
CA PRO A 35 -11.15 -9.05 12.01
C PRO A 35 -10.39 -9.71 13.16
N ASP A 36 -10.73 -10.94 13.53
CA ASP A 36 -10.07 -11.61 14.65
C ASP A 36 -8.65 -12.07 14.31
N LYS A 37 -8.32 -12.23 13.02
CA LYS A 37 -6.95 -12.47 12.52
C LYS A 37 -5.95 -11.36 12.86
N TYR A 38 -6.43 -10.13 13.08
CA TYR A 38 -5.63 -8.93 13.36
C TYR A 38 -5.79 -8.45 14.81
N SER A 39 -6.25 -9.34 15.71
CA SER A 39 -6.51 -9.00 17.12
C SER A 39 -5.24 -8.56 17.85
N GLU A 40 -4.12 -9.24 17.62
CA GLU A 40 -2.85 -8.96 18.30
C GLU A 40 -2.25 -7.63 17.80
N GLU A 41 -2.34 -7.37 16.50
CA GLU A 41 -1.94 -6.13 15.86
C GLU A 41 -2.72 -4.92 16.42
N CYS A 42 -4.05 -5.00 16.43
CA CYS A 42 -4.92 -3.97 16.99
C CYS A 42 -4.67 -3.77 18.50
N ALA A 43 -4.50 -4.84 19.27
CA ALA A 43 -4.19 -4.76 20.70
C ALA A 43 -2.80 -4.16 20.96
N THR A 44 -1.83 -4.44 20.10
CA THR A 44 -0.47 -3.89 20.19
C THR A 44 -0.46 -2.38 19.94
N LEU A 45 -1.13 -1.90 18.89
CA LEU A 45 -1.29 -0.45 18.66
C LEU A 45 -1.98 0.24 19.85
N ASN A 46 -3.07 -0.35 20.34
CA ASN A 46 -3.82 0.20 21.47
C ASN A 46 -2.93 0.27 22.73
N ARG A 47 -2.14 -0.77 22.98
CA ARG A 47 -1.16 -0.81 24.09
C ARG A 47 -0.07 0.24 23.93
N LEU A 48 0.51 0.42 22.74
CA LEU A 48 1.52 1.47 22.50
C LEU A 48 0.99 2.87 22.83
N ARG A 49 -0.30 3.12 22.55
CA ARG A 49 -0.96 4.37 22.98
C ARG A 49 -1.05 4.49 24.50
N GLN A 50 -1.37 3.41 25.21
CA GLN A 50 -1.41 3.44 26.68
C GLN A 50 -0.01 3.62 27.28
N ASP A 51 1.00 2.93 26.75
CA ASP A 51 2.39 3.03 27.20
C ASP A 51 2.89 4.48 27.04
N MET A 52 2.60 5.17 25.92
CA MET A 52 3.01 6.58 25.74
C MET A 52 2.27 7.58 26.64
N ARG A 53 1.07 7.25 27.16
CA ARG A 53 0.40 8.08 28.19
C ARG A 53 1.12 8.02 29.53
N GLY A 54 1.83 6.92 29.79
CA GLY A 54 2.70 6.73 30.96
C GLY A 54 4.15 7.18 30.74
N ALA A 55 4.48 7.85 29.64
CA ALA A 55 5.84 8.26 29.33
C ALA A 55 6.38 9.27 30.38
N GLY A 56 7.49 8.91 31.03
CA GLY A 56 8.16 9.77 32.01
C GLY A 56 8.74 11.03 31.35
N ALA A 57 8.36 12.20 31.86
CA ALA A 57 8.54 13.50 31.22
C ALA A 57 10.01 13.91 30.93
N ASP A 58 10.97 13.36 31.67
CA ASP A 58 12.40 13.71 31.68
C ASP A 58 13.32 12.57 31.21
N SER A 59 12.74 11.45 30.77
CA SER A 59 13.44 10.18 30.54
C SER A 59 13.62 9.83 29.06
N ALA A 60 14.79 9.26 28.71
CA ALA A 60 15.02 8.72 27.37
C ALA A 60 14.06 7.57 27.02
N SER A 61 13.67 6.77 28.02
CA SER A 61 12.63 5.74 27.87
C SER A 61 11.26 6.33 27.52
N GLY A 62 10.85 7.44 28.14
CA GLY A 62 9.61 8.15 27.80
C GLY A 62 9.61 8.67 26.36
N ARG A 63 10.74 9.25 25.92
CA ARG A 63 10.97 9.66 24.52
C ARG A 63 10.81 8.47 23.55
N ASP A 64 11.38 7.32 23.88
CA ASP A 64 11.38 6.14 23.00
C ASP A 64 9.99 5.50 22.87
N LEU A 65 9.16 5.56 23.92
CA LEU A 65 7.74 5.17 23.84
C LEU A 65 6.96 6.07 22.87
N LEU A 66 7.19 7.39 22.93
CA LEU A 66 6.55 8.35 22.03
C LEU A 66 7.01 8.17 20.58
N TYR A 67 8.32 7.97 20.33
CA TYR A 67 8.83 7.66 18.99
C TYR A 67 8.21 6.37 18.43
N ARG A 68 8.12 5.32 19.26
CA ARG A 68 7.53 4.05 18.83
C ARG A 68 6.08 4.21 18.41
N TYR A 69 5.25 4.87 19.22
CA TYR A 69 3.85 5.11 18.86
C TYR A 69 3.73 6.01 17.62
N TYR A 70 4.46 7.12 17.55
CA TYR A 70 4.42 8.02 16.40
C TYR A 70 4.84 7.33 15.08
N GLY A 71 5.94 6.55 15.09
CA GLY A 71 6.37 5.80 13.91
C GLY A 71 5.32 4.79 13.43
N GLN A 72 4.63 4.11 14.36
CA GLN A 72 3.52 3.23 14.03
C GLN A 72 2.28 4.00 13.53
N LEU A 73 2.03 5.23 13.98
CA LEU A 73 0.99 6.10 13.40
C LEU A 73 1.34 6.56 11.97
N GLU A 74 2.61 6.77 11.64
CA GLU A 74 3.02 7.05 10.25
C GLU A 74 2.80 5.84 9.33
N LEU A 75 3.15 4.64 9.79
CA LEU A 75 2.90 3.39 9.05
C LEU A 75 1.40 3.06 8.91
N LEU A 76 0.61 3.30 9.97
CA LEU A 76 -0.84 3.13 9.97
C LEU A 76 -1.55 4.05 8.96
N ASP A 77 -1.12 5.31 8.83
CA ASP A 77 -1.68 6.31 7.92
C ASP A 77 -1.49 5.94 6.43
N LEU A 78 -0.51 5.09 6.12
CA LEU A 78 -0.38 4.52 4.76
C LEU A 78 -1.53 3.54 4.46
N ARG A 79 -2.09 2.87 5.50
CA ARG A 79 -3.01 1.75 5.36
C ARG A 79 -4.46 2.06 5.70
N PHE A 80 -4.70 2.89 6.70
CA PHE A 80 -6.01 3.14 7.29
C PHE A 80 -6.39 4.63 7.19
N PRO A 81 -7.46 4.99 6.46
CA PRO A 81 -7.96 6.36 6.43
C PRO A 81 -8.68 6.69 7.75
N VAL A 82 -7.96 7.32 8.68
CA VAL A 82 -8.49 7.73 9.98
C VAL A 82 -8.95 9.20 9.90
N ASP A 83 -10.24 9.35 9.60
CA ASP A 83 -10.96 10.61 9.44
C ASP A 83 -12.44 10.48 9.90
N GLU A 84 -13.23 11.55 9.71
CA GLU A 84 -14.65 11.57 10.10
C GLU A 84 -15.57 10.65 9.29
N ASN A 85 -15.16 10.24 8.09
CA ASN A 85 -15.97 9.54 7.10
C ASN A 85 -15.72 8.03 7.07
N HIS A 86 -14.49 7.60 7.37
CA HIS A 86 -14.06 6.21 7.26
C HIS A 86 -13.85 5.55 8.64
N ILE A 87 -12.78 5.90 9.37
CA ILE A 87 -12.43 5.31 10.67
C ILE A 87 -12.51 6.37 11.75
N LYS A 88 -13.73 6.57 12.26
CA LYS A 88 -14.07 7.64 13.19
C LYS A 88 -13.62 7.36 14.62
N ILE A 89 -12.49 7.95 15.03
CA ILE A 89 -11.92 7.85 16.38
C ILE A 89 -11.79 9.25 16.98
N SER A 90 -12.38 9.51 18.17
CA SER A 90 -12.32 10.83 18.81
C SER A 90 -11.07 11.00 19.66
N PHE A 91 -10.04 11.66 19.11
CA PHE A 91 -8.81 12.00 19.84
C PHE A 91 -9.06 13.23 20.71
N THR A 92 -9.06 13.05 22.03
CA THR A 92 -9.22 14.16 23.00
C THR A 92 -7.90 14.44 23.72
N TRP A 93 -7.36 15.63 23.49
CA TRP A 93 -6.13 16.12 24.08
C TRP A 93 -6.37 17.37 24.91
N PHE A 94 -5.63 17.52 26.00
CA PHE A 94 -5.62 18.72 26.82
C PHE A 94 -4.44 19.60 26.41
N ASP A 95 -4.71 20.89 26.24
CA ASP A 95 -3.71 21.90 25.95
C ASP A 95 -2.63 21.95 27.05
N ALA A 96 -1.36 21.98 26.64
CA ALA A 96 -0.21 21.79 27.54
C ALA A 96 -0.08 22.90 28.60
N PHE A 97 -0.50 24.13 28.27
CA PHE A 97 -0.36 25.29 29.15
C PHE A 97 -1.69 25.72 29.80
N THR A 98 -2.80 25.59 29.07
CA THR A 98 -4.13 26.04 29.53
C THR A 98 -5.02 24.92 30.05
N HIS A 99 -4.61 23.66 29.87
CA HIS A 99 -5.35 22.44 30.23
C HIS A 99 -6.78 22.33 29.66
N LYS A 100 -7.09 23.11 28.62
CA LYS A 100 -8.40 23.06 27.95
C LYS A 100 -8.47 21.81 27.06
N PRO A 101 -9.54 21.01 27.15
CA PRO A 101 -9.73 19.87 26.25
C PRO A 101 -10.05 20.33 24.83
N THR A 102 -9.52 19.63 23.84
CA THR A 102 -9.83 19.74 22.42
C THR A 102 -9.99 18.35 21.85
N SER A 103 -11.08 18.10 21.12
CA SER A 103 -11.42 16.80 20.54
C SER A 103 -11.54 16.91 19.03
N GLN A 104 -10.87 16.03 18.27
CA GLN A 104 -11.04 15.89 16.82
C GLN A 104 -10.97 14.44 16.38
N TYR A 105 -11.49 14.15 15.19
CA TYR A 105 -11.40 12.83 14.56
C TYR A 105 -10.21 12.67 13.60
N SER A 106 -9.35 13.69 13.50
CA SER A 106 -8.23 13.72 12.57
C SER A 106 -6.99 13.04 13.13
N LEU A 107 -6.45 12.05 12.40
CA LEU A 107 -5.15 11.45 12.73
C LEU A 107 -4.00 12.47 12.73
N ALA A 108 -4.10 13.54 11.95
CA ALA A 108 -3.12 14.61 11.97
C ALA A 108 -3.07 15.34 13.32
N PHE A 109 -4.20 15.46 14.03
CA PHE A 109 -4.23 16.06 15.37
C PHE A 109 -3.59 15.17 16.44
N GLU A 110 -3.84 13.85 16.38
CA GLU A 110 -3.14 12.87 17.21
C GLU A 110 -1.62 12.93 16.96
N LYS A 111 -1.19 12.87 15.69
CA LYS A 111 0.22 12.99 15.28
C LYS A 111 0.87 14.27 15.79
N ALA A 112 0.27 15.44 15.55
CA ALA A 112 0.80 16.72 16.03
C ALA A 112 0.95 16.77 17.56
N SER A 113 -0.03 16.21 18.28
CA SER A 113 -0.01 16.16 19.75
C SER A 113 1.06 15.22 20.30
N VAL A 114 1.30 14.08 19.64
CA VAL A 114 2.41 13.18 19.99
C VAL A 114 3.77 13.81 19.69
N ILE A 115 3.94 14.48 18.53
CA ILE A 115 5.20 15.21 18.21
C ILE A 115 5.44 16.34 19.21
N PHE A 116 4.39 17.04 19.65
CA PHE A 116 4.52 18.06 20.70
C PHE A 116 5.05 17.43 21.99
N ASN A 117 4.54 16.27 22.40
CA ASN A 117 5.05 15.54 23.56
C ASN A 117 6.49 15.02 23.38
N ILE A 118 6.90 14.60 22.17
CA ILE A 118 8.30 14.28 21.88
C ILE A 118 9.18 15.53 22.10
N SER A 119 8.75 16.68 21.57
CA SER A 119 9.45 17.97 21.73
C SER A 119 9.55 18.36 23.22
N ALA A 120 8.46 18.21 23.97
CA ALA A 120 8.38 18.49 25.39
C ALA A 120 9.33 17.60 26.20
N VAL A 121 9.27 16.28 26.02
CA VAL A 121 10.17 15.32 26.69
C VAL A 121 11.63 15.59 26.35
N LEU A 122 11.96 15.90 25.09
CA LEU A 122 13.33 16.29 24.70
C LEU A 122 13.79 17.56 25.44
N SER A 123 12.91 18.55 25.60
CA SER A 123 13.24 19.80 26.32
C SER A 123 13.41 19.57 27.83
N CYS A 124 12.56 18.75 28.45
CA CYS A 124 12.66 18.35 29.85
C CYS A 124 13.93 17.53 30.11
N HIS A 125 14.19 16.53 29.25
CA HIS A 125 15.39 15.69 29.33
C HIS A 125 16.66 16.52 29.20
N ALA A 126 16.69 17.51 28.30
CA ALA A 126 17.79 18.45 28.14
C ALA A 126 18.00 19.36 29.36
N ALA A 127 16.90 19.88 29.93
CA ALA A 127 16.93 20.72 31.13
C ALA A 127 17.43 19.95 32.37
N ALA A 128 17.06 18.67 32.48
CA ALA A 128 17.39 17.79 33.61
C ALA A 128 18.83 17.20 33.57
N GLN A 129 19.57 17.33 32.46
CA GLN A 129 20.95 16.82 32.41
C GLN A 129 21.87 17.54 33.41
N ASN A 130 22.79 16.81 34.04
CA ASN A 130 23.91 17.41 34.76
C ASN A 130 24.87 18.08 33.76
N ARG A 131 24.92 19.40 33.73
CA ARG A 131 25.78 20.17 32.82
C ARG A 131 27.15 20.50 33.39
N ALA A 132 27.47 20.01 34.60
CA ALA A 132 28.85 19.96 35.07
C ALA A 132 29.70 19.00 34.21
N ASP A 133 29.11 17.90 33.74
CA ASP A 133 29.80 16.85 32.99
C ASP A 133 29.76 17.11 31.47
N ASP A 134 30.84 16.80 30.76
CA ASP A 134 30.93 16.91 29.30
C ASP A 134 29.86 16.09 28.57
N ASN A 135 29.55 14.89 29.08
CA ASN A 135 28.53 14.01 28.48
C ASN A 135 27.11 14.57 28.66
N GLY A 136 26.77 15.07 29.85
CA GLY A 136 25.46 15.66 30.12
C GLY A 136 25.23 16.95 29.32
N LEU A 137 26.28 17.76 29.12
CA LEU A 137 26.26 18.88 28.18
C LEU A 137 26.03 18.45 26.73
N LYS A 138 26.69 17.40 26.26
CA LYS A 138 26.47 16.88 24.90
C LYS A 138 25.04 16.39 24.71
N THR A 139 24.51 15.62 25.66
CA THR A 139 23.12 15.17 25.66
C THR A 139 22.14 16.35 25.68
N ALA A 140 22.37 17.36 26.52
CA ALA A 140 21.49 18.55 26.61
C ALA A 140 21.48 19.35 25.31
N TYR A 141 22.65 19.62 24.73
CA TYR A 141 22.79 20.34 23.47
C TYR A 141 22.03 19.66 22.32
N HIS A 142 22.30 18.37 22.05
CA HIS A 142 21.60 17.63 21.00
C HIS A 142 20.09 17.50 21.29
N SER A 143 19.69 17.33 22.55
CA SER A 143 18.27 17.19 22.92
C SER A 143 17.49 18.51 22.72
N PHE A 144 18.09 19.67 23.02
CA PHE A 144 17.48 20.97 22.68
C PHE A 144 17.38 21.18 21.16
N GLN A 145 18.40 20.79 20.38
CA GLN A 145 18.35 20.88 18.92
C GLN A 145 17.28 19.95 18.30
N ALA A 146 17.11 18.74 18.83
CA ALA A 146 16.08 17.80 18.39
C ALA A 146 14.67 18.29 18.79
N SER A 147 14.52 18.85 20.00
CA SER A 147 13.27 19.49 20.46
C SER A 147 12.84 20.63 19.54
N ALA A 148 13.78 21.54 19.22
CA ALA A 148 13.56 22.62 18.26
C ALA A 148 13.20 22.09 16.86
N GLY A 149 13.84 20.99 16.42
CA GLY A 149 13.52 20.28 15.17
C GLY A 149 12.06 19.81 15.10
N MET A 150 11.58 19.14 16.14
CA MET A 150 10.22 18.65 16.24
C MET A 150 9.19 19.80 16.28
N PHE A 151 9.45 20.87 17.03
CA PHE A 151 8.59 22.05 17.03
C PHE A 151 8.57 22.77 15.67
N THR A 152 9.70 22.89 14.97
CA THR A 152 9.74 23.43 13.59
C THR A 152 8.86 22.61 12.65
N TYR A 153 8.96 21.29 12.70
CA TYR A 153 8.13 20.40 11.88
C TYR A 153 6.63 20.58 12.16
N ILE A 154 6.22 20.78 13.42
CA ILE A 154 4.83 21.13 13.75
C ILE A 154 4.41 22.43 13.05
N ASN A 155 5.21 23.49 13.17
CA ASN A 155 4.92 24.83 12.66
C ASN A 155 4.89 24.94 11.11
N GLU A 156 5.52 23.99 10.43
CA GLU A 156 5.56 23.91 8.96
C GLU A 156 4.46 23.02 8.39
N ASN A 157 4.15 21.88 9.03
CA ASN A 157 3.26 20.86 8.46
C ASN A 157 1.81 20.92 8.96
N PHE A 158 1.56 21.48 10.16
CA PHE A 158 0.24 21.51 10.79
C PHE A 158 -0.31 22.94 10.87
N LEU A 159 -0.60 23.52 9.70
CA LEU A 159 -1.00 24.92 9.56
C LEU A 159 -2.35 25.28 10.21
N HIS A 160 -3.25 24.31 10.38
CA HIS A 160 -4.57 24.49 11.00
C HIS A 160 -4.55 24.05 12.46
N ALA A 161 -3.96 24.88 13.32
CA ALA A 161 -3.81 24.60 14.75
C ALA A 161 -5.18 24.50 15.47
N PRO A 162 -5.51 23.36 16.10
CA PRO A 162 -6.80 23.16 16.77
C PRO A 162 -6.79 23.53 18.26
N SER A 163 -5.60 23.63 18.87
CA SER A 163 -5.37 24.05 20.26
C SER A 163 -4.30 25.14 20.30
N GLN A 164 -4.26 25.93 21.39
CA GLN A 164 -3.41 27.11 21.47
C GLN A 164 -1.92 26.74 21.58
N ASP A 165 -1.59 25.64 22.26
CA ASP A 165 -0.24 25.08 22.31
C ASP A 165 0.35 24.65 20.95
N LEU A 166 -0.52 24.31 19.98
CA LEU A 166 -0.15 24.02 18.59
C LEU A 166 -0.20 25.25 17.67
N ASN A 167 -0.59 26.43 18.17
CA ASN A 167 -0.62 27.66 17.36
C ASN A 167 0.78 28.06 16.89
N ARG A 168 0.88 28.58 15.66
CA ARG A 168 2.16 28.85 14.98
C ARG A 168 3.08 29.78 15.77
N ASP A 169 2.52 30.78 16.45
CA ASP A 169 3.28 31.77 17.22
C ASP A 169 3.71 31.21 18.58
N THR A 170 2.86 30.40 19.23
CA THR A 170 3.18 29.64 20.45
C THR A 170 4.32 28.65 20.18
N VAL A 171 4.22 27.86 19.10
CA VAL A 171 5.27 26.93 18.68
C VAL A 171 6.55 27.67 18.26
N ARG A 172 6.46 28.80 17.55
CA ARG A 172 7.64 29.64 17.22
C ARG A 172 8.35 30.15 18.48
N THR A 173 7.59 30.52 19.51
CA THR A 173 8.14 30.93 20.80
C THR A 173 8.94 29.78 21.44
N LEU A 174 8.39 28.55 21.42
CA LEU A 174 9.08 27.35 21.92
C LEU A 174 10.34 26.99 21.11
N ILE A 175 10.33 27.18 19.78
CA ILE A 175 11.53 27.02 18.94
C ILE A 175 12.62 28.02 19.37
N ASN A 176 12.27 29.30 19.56
CA ASN A 176 13.23 30.32 19.98
C ASN A 176 13.81 30.03 21.37
N ILE A 177 12.98 29.62 22.33
CA ILE A 177 13.41 29.25 23.69
C ILE A 177 14.35 28.03 23.66
N THR A 178 13.97 26.96 22.96
CA THR A 178 14.78 25.72 22.89
C THR A 178 16.11 25.94 22.15
N LEU A 179 16.13 26.73 21.06
CA LEU A 179 17.37 27.12 20.39
C LEU A 179 18.25 28.04 21.24
N ALA A 180 17.67 28.99 22.00
CA ALA A 180 18.42 29.85 22.90
C ALA A 180 19.11 29.03 24.02
N GLN A 181 18.39 28.05 24.58
CA GLN A 181 18.94 27.13 25.58
C GLN A 181 19.99 26.19 25.01
N GLY A 182 19.82 25.69 23.78
CA GLY A 182 20.86 24.95 23.07
C GLY A 182 22.12 25.80 22.80
N GLN A 183 21.95 27.06 22.44
CA GLN A 183 23.07 27.99 22.24
C GLN A 183 23.79 28.28 23.57
N GLU A 184 23.05 28.42 24.67
CA GLU A 184 23.59 28.56 26.03
C GLU A 184 24.39 27.32 26.46
N THR A 185 23.90 26.10 26.28
CA THR A 185 24.67 24.89 26.66
C THR A 185 25.94 24.73 25.82
N PHE A 186 25.91 25.09 24.54
CA PHE A 186 27.13 25.12 23.72
C PHE A 186 28.14 26.16 24.22
N LEU A 187 27.67 27.35 24.60
CA LEU A 187 28.48 28.43 25.17
C LEU A 187 29.08 28.02 26.53
N GLU A 188 28.31 27.41 27.44
CA GLU A 188 28.80 26.86 28.72
C GLU A 188 30.03 25.96 28.50
N LYS A 189 29.99 25.10 27.46
CA LYS A 189 31.16 24.30 27.07
C LYS A 189 32.31 25.15 26.53
N GLN A 190 32.09 26.08 25.60
CA GLN A 190 33.18 26.86 25.03
C GLN A 190 33.89 27.75 26.07
N VAL A 191 33.17 28.22 27.08
CA VAL A 191 33.75 28.93 28.24
C VAL A 191 34.63 27.98 29.06
N ARG A 192 34.17 26.76 29.38
CA ARG A 192 34.97 25.76 30.09
C ARG A 192 36.21 25.31 29.29
N ASP A 193 36.08 25.16 27.98
CA ASP A 193 37.16 24.78 27.06
C ASP A 193 38.18 25.93 26.84
N GLY A 194 38.03 27.08 27.50
CA GLY A 194 38.99 28.20 27.45
C GLY A 194 39.14 28.84 26.07
N LYS A 195 38.07 28.89 25.27
CA LYS A 195 38.16 29.47 23.91
C LYS A 195 38.42 30.98 23.95
N LYS A 196 39.01 31.50 22.86
CA LYS A 196 39.34 32.93 22.71
C LYS A 196 38.11 33.83 22.94
N PRO A 197 38.24 34.98 23.63
CA PRO A 197 37.13 35.88 23.92
C PRO A 197 36.32 36.28 22.68
N ALA A 198 36.98 36.54 21.56
CA ALA A 198 36.33 36.90 20.29
C ALA A 198 35.38 35.81 19.72
N LEU A 199 35.51 34.54 20.13
CA LEU A 199 34.54 33.49 19.79
C LEU A 199 33.38 33.48 20.78
N LEU A 200 33.69 33.58 22.09
CA LEU A 200 32.70 33.61 23.16
C LEU A 200 31.74 34.79 23.01
N ALA A 201 32.24 35.97 22.67
CA ALA A 201 31.44 37.15 22.34
C ALA A 201 30.39 36.88 21.27
N LYS A 202 30.77 36.20 20.18
CA LYS A 202 29.89 35.90 19.04
C LYS A 202 28.82 34.85 19.37
N LEU A 203 29.18 33.88 20.21
CA LEU A 203 28.26 32.85 20.71
C LEU A 203 27.26 33.44 21.72
N SER A 204 27.71 34.32 22.61
CA SER A 204 26.86 35.07 23.56
C SER A 204 25.92 36.04 22.84
N SER A 205 26.40 36.77 21.82
CA SER A 205 25.58 37.67 20.99
C SER A 205 24.43 36.91 20.30
N GLN A 206 24.68 35.67 19.84
CA GLN A 206 23.62 34.80 19.34
C GLN A 206 22.65 34.34 20.43
N ALA A 207 23.14 33.96 21.62
CA ALA A 207 22.27 33.55 22.73
C ALA A 207 21.34 34.70 23.15
N HIS A 208 21.90 35.92 23.30
CA HIS A 208 21.13 37.15 23.51
C HIS A 208 20.07 37.35 22.43
N TYR A 209 20.43 37.25 21.15
CA TYR A 209 19.49 37.45 20.04
C TYR A 209 18.31 36.47 20.09
N LEU A 210 18.55 35.18 20.33
CA LEU A 210 17.49 34.17 20.43
C LEU A 210 16.59 34.41 21.66
N TYR A 211 17.18 34.78 22.80
CA TYR A 211 16.40 35.14 24.00
C TYR A 211 15.60 36.43 23.83
N SER A 212 16.12 37.44 23.10
CA SER A 212 15.38 38.65 22.76
C SER A 212 14.19 38.36 21.83
N GLN A 213 14.35 37.47 20.84
CA GLN A 213 13.23 37.02 20.01
C GLN A 213 12.18 36.22 20.80
N ALA A 214 12.60 35.39 21.75
CA ALA A 214 11.68 34.71 22.67
C ALA A 214 10.95 35.70 23.58
N LYS A 215 11.64 36.74 24.08
CA LYS A 215 11.07 37.82 24.89
C LYS A 215 9.99 38.59 24.11
N GLU A 216 10.31 39.06 22.90
CA GLU A 216 9.37 39.80 22.04
C GLU A 216 8.11 38.99 21.73
N ALA A 217 8.26 37.69 21.45
CA ALA A 217 7.12 36.80 21.22
C ALA A 217 6.25 36.59 22.48
N LEU A 218 6.87 36.42 23.65
CA LEU A 218 6.17 36.34 24.93
C LEU A 218 5.47 37.67 25.31
N GLU A 219 6.03 38.82 24.96
CA GLU A 219 5.41 40.13 25.17
C GLU A 219 4.17 40.31 24.27
N ALA A 220 4.23 39.88 22.99
CA ALA A 220 3.10 39.93 22.07
C ALA A 220 1.90 39.08 22.54
N GLU A 221 2.16 37.90 23.12
CA GLU A 221 1.13 36.97 23.60
C GLU A 221 0.40 37.46 24.88
N THR A 222 0.85 38.57 25.49
CA THR A 222 0.23 39.17 26.71
C THR A 222 -1.27 39.47 26.54
N SER A 223 -1.76 39.67 25.31
CA SER A 223 -3.18 39.90 25.02
C SER A 223 -4.07 38.66 25.23
N LYS A 224 -3.49 37.45 25.23
CA LYS A 224 -4.13 36.16 25.52
C LYS A 224 -3.10 35.26 26.23
N PRO A 225 -2.90 35.36 27.55
CA PRO A 225 -1.77 34.71 28.21
C PRO A 225 -1.86 33.18 28.11
N VAL A 226 -1.06 32.61 27.20
CA VAL A 226 -0.83 31.16 27.05
C VAL A 226 0.22 30.68 28.04
N PHE A 227 1.32 31.44 28.16
CA PHE A 227 2.44 31.13 29.02
C PHE A 227 2.29 31.76 30.41
N ASP A 228 2.89 31.15 31.43
CA ASP A 228 2.96 31.74 32.76
C ASP A 228 3.82 33.03 32.74
N PRO A 229 3.39 34.14 33.38
CA PRO A 229 4.15 35.40 33.38
C PRO A 229 5.58 35.33 33.93
N SER A 230 5.93 34.28 34.69
CA SER A 230 7.31 34.01 35.11
C SER A 230 8.24 33.67 33.94
N TRP A 231 7.74 33.06 32.86
CA TRP A 231 8.54 32.74 31.66
C TRP A 231 9.09 34.01 31.01
N LEU A 232 8.24 35.04 30.84
CA LEU A 232 8.70 36.33 30.30
C LEU A 232 9.78 36.96 31.19
N LYS A 233 9.59 36.97 32.51
CA LYS A 233 10.60 37.49 33.46
C LYS A 233 11.92 36.72 33.37
N PHE A 234 11.85 35.39 33.33
CA PHE A 234 12.99 34.48 33.21
C PHE A 234 13.78 34.72 31.92
N ILE A 235 13.08 34.75 30.78
CA ILE A 235 13.67 34.99 29.45
C ILE A 235 14.28 36.40 29.36
N HIS A 236 13.63 37.41 29.94
CA HIS A 236 14.16 38.78 29.98
C HIS A 236 15.46 38.86 30.80
N ILE A 237 15.54 38.19 31.96
CA ILE A 237 16.78 38.10 32.76
C ILE A 237 17.91 37.45 31.95
N LYS A 238 17.64 36.33 31.26
CA LYS A 238 18.63 35.66 30.39
C LYS A 238 19.04 36.54 29.20
N ALA A 239 18.10 37.21 28.54
CA ALA A 239 18.40 38.11 27.42
C ALA A 239 19.39 39.22 27.83
N LEU A 240 19.18 39.85 28.99
CA LEU A 240 20.10 40.87 29.52
C LEU A 240 21.45 40.29 29.97
N HIS A 241 21.45 39.12 30.63
CA HIS A 241 22.68 38.45 31.05
C HIS A 241 23.57 38.10 29.85
N PHE A 242 23.01 37.48 28.80
CA PHE A 242 23.78 37.17 27.59
C PHE A 242 24.16 38.41 26.77
N HIS A 243 23.44 39.54 26.91
CA HIS A 243 23.88 40.81 26.33
C HIS A 243 25.14 41.33 27.04
N SER A 244 25.13 41.36 28.38
CA SER A 244 26.29 41.71 29.21
C SER A 244 27.50 40.84 28.85
N LEU A 245 27.30 39.51 28.82
CA LEU A 245 28.35 38.55 28.55
C LEU A 245 28.92 38.68 27.12
N ALA A 246 28.11 39.08 26.14
CA ALA A 246 28.56 39.33 24.78
C ALA A 246 29.47 40.57 24.70
N GLU A 247 29.08 41.68 25.33
CA GLU A 247 29.89 42.90 25.38
C GLU A 247 31.14 42.71 26.25
N PHE A 248 31.07 41.96 27.36
CA PHE A 248 32.21 41.62 28.21
C PHE A 248 33.29 40.83 27.44
N TYR A 249 32.93 39.76 26.73
CA TYR A 249 33.90 39.01 25.93
C TYR A 249 34.38 39.78 24.70
N GLN A 250 33.56 40.65 24.12
CA GLN A 250 34.01 41.54 23.05
C GLN A 250 34.98 42.59 23.56
N ALA A 251 34.75 43.15 24.75
CA ALA A 251 35.69 44.06 25.41
C ALA A 251 37.04 43.39 25.64
N ALA A 252 37.06 42.16 26.18
CA ALA A 252 38.29 41.38 26.34
C ALA A 252 39.01 41.12 25.00
N ALA A 253 38.27 40.89 23.91
CA ALA A 253 38.84 40.74 22.57
C ALA A 253 39.40 42.05 21.98
N GLU A 254 38.84 43.20 22.34
CA GLU A 254 39.33 44.52 21.94
C GLU A 254 40.51 44.99 22.80
N ASP A 255 40.55 44.58 24.08
CA ASP A 255 41.67 44.73 25.01
C ASP A 255 42.90 43.93 24.54
N ASP A 256 42.71 42.64 24.18
CA ASP A 256 43.70 41.79 23.49
C ASP A 256 44.23 42.43 22.18
N ALA A 257 43.42 43.29 21.54
CA ALA A 257 43.75 44.01 20.31
C ALA A 257 44.35 45.41 20.54
N ASN A 258 44.69 45.77 21.79
CA ASN A 258 45.21 47.08 22.22
C ASN A 258 44.22 48.26 21.98
N GLN A 259 42.91 48.00 21.94
CA GLN A 259 41.84 48.99 21.81
C GLN A 259 41.15 49.26 23.15
N HIS A 260 41.96 49.51 24.19
CA HIS A 260 41.54 49.70 25.58
C HIS A 260 40.41 50.74 25.75
N GLY A 261 40.41 51.83 24.97
CA GLY A 261 39.32 52.81 24.99
C GLY A 261 37.96 52.22 24.59
N SER A 262 37.94 51.40 23.53
CA SER A 262 36.73 50.69 23.07
C SER A 262 36.31 49.59 24.06
N ALA A 263 37.28 48.88 24.64
CA ALA A 263 37.03 47.88 25.67
C ALA A 263 36.33 48.48 26.91
N ILE A 264 36.75 49.66 27.38
CA ILE A 264 36.07 50.38 28.48
C ILE A 264 34.63 50.72 28.11
N ALA A 265 34.40 51.27 26.91
CA ALA A 265 33.05 51.61 26.46
C ALA A 265 32.12 50.38 26.44
N ARG A 266 32.61 49.22 25.99
CA ARG A 266 31.86 47.95 26.06
C ARG A 266 31.66 47.43 27.48
N LEU A 267 32.65 47.53 28.35
CA LEU A 267 32.50 47.14 29.77
C LEU A 267 31.46 48.02 30.49
N GLN A 268 31.33 49.29 30.14
CA GLN A 268 30.24 50.15 30.64
C GLN A 268 28.86 49.68 30.16
N VAL A 269 28.74 49.25 28.90
CA VAL A 269 27.51 48.66 28.35
C VAL A 269 27.21 47.30 29.00
N ALA A 270 28.23 46.50 29.29
CA ALA A 270 28.08 45.24 30.01
C ALA A 270 27.57 45.47 31.45
N ASP A 271 28.18 46.38 32.21
CA ASP A 271 27.77 46.70 33.59
C ASP A 271 26.33 47.23 33.67
N LYS A 272 25.93 48.11 32.74
CA LYS A 272 24.56 48.60 32.56
C LYS A 272 23.55 47.44 32.47
N HIS A 273 23.81 46.45 31.61
CA HIS A 273 22.92 45.31 31.43
C HIS A 273 23.03 44.26 32.55
N ALA A 274 24.21 44.04 33.14
CA ALA A 274 24.40 43.19 34.31
C ALA A 274 23.61 43.69 35.53
N LYS A 275 23.67 45.01 35.81
CA LYS A 275 22.88 45.66 36.86
C LYS A 275 21.37 45.51 36.63
N GLN A 276 20.91 45.66 35.40
CA GLN A 276 19.49 45.46 35.04
C GLN A 276 19.08 43.99 35.21
N ALA A 277 19.88 43.03 34.74
CA ALA A 277 19.64 41.60 34.93
C ALA A 277 19.55 41.22 36.42
N LEU A 278 20.47 41.74 37.25
CA LEU A 278 20.47 41.54 38.69
C LEU A 278 19.24 42.18 39.39
N ALA A 279 18.81 43.37 38.96
CA ALA A 279 17.61 44.01 39.48
C ALA A 279 16.34 43.17 39.16
N LEU A 280 16.20 42.67 37.94
CA LEU A 280 15.10 41.78 37.55
C LEU A 280 15.18 40.41 38.25
N ALA A 281 16.37 39.85 38.45
CA ALA A 281 16.55 38.60 39.19
C ALA A 281 16.15 38.73 40.67
N LYS A 282 16.43 39.87 41.31
CA LYS A 282 15.94 40.17 42.67
C LYS A 282 14.42 40.36 42.73
N ALA A 283 13.81 40.85 41.65
CA ALA A 283 12.36 40.99 41.50
C ALA A 283 11.66 39.71 41.00
N PHE A 284 12.40 38.62 40.76
CA PHE A 284 11.85 37.34 40.35
C PHE A 284 11.14 36.66 41.56
N PRO A 285 9.96 36.03 41.38
CA PRO A 285 9.25 35.37 42.48
C PRO A 285 10.15 34.40 43.27
N ALA A 286 10.11 34.48 44.60
CA ALA A 286 10.93 33.62 45.46
C ALA A 286 10.58 32.13 45.30
N SER A 287 9.29 31.82 45.12
CA SER A 287 8.82 30.55 44.58
C SER A 287 8.07 30.83 43.28
N PRO A 288 8.50 30.31 42.12
CA PRO A 288 7.70 30.37 40.90
C PRO A 288 6.42 29.51 41.05
N PRO A 289 5.36 29.77 40.26
CA PRO A 289 4.14 28.96 40.28
C PRO A 289 4.40 27.51 39.83
N ALA A 290 3.71 26.53 40.41
CA ALA A 290 3.91 25.12 40.04
C ALA A 290 3.64 24.83 38.54
N GLY A 291 2.72 25.56 37.92
CA GLY A 291 2.44 25.45 36.47
C GLY A 291 3.50 26.06 35.55
N SER A 292 4.51 26.75 36.09
CA SER A 292 5.59 27.35 35.28
C SER A 292 6.69 26.36 34.86
N GLY A 293 6.73 25.15 35.44
CA GLY A 293 7.81 24.18 35.20
C GLY A 293 9.18 24.57 35.79
N LEU A 294 9.27 25.69 36.52
CA LEU A 294 10.51 26.16 37.14
C LEU A 294 10.69 25.60 38.57
N GLY A 295 11.91 25.16 38.88
CA GLY A 295 12.28 24.66 40.22
C GLY A 295 12.29 25.77 41.28
N SER A 296 12.13 25.40 42.55
CA SER A 296 12.13 26.33 43.70
C SER A 296 13.48 27.03 43.91
N ASP A 297 14.57 26.45 43.40
CA ASP A 297 15.93 26.99 43.38
C ASP A 297 16.19 27.97 42.22
N THR A 298 15.27 28.08 41.25
CA THR A 298 15.40 28.98 40.08
C THR A 298 15.70 30.42 40.49
N SER A 299 14.98 30.95 41.48
CA SER A 299 15.12 32.33 41.93
C SER A 299 16.50 32.59 42.53
N THR A 300 16.97 31.70 43.41
CA THR A 300 18.30 31.78 44.01
C THR A 300 19.42 31.60 42.99
N SER A 301 19.26 30.69 42.03
CA SER A 301 20.25 30.41 40.99
C SER A 301 20.39 31.58 40.01
N LEU A 302 19.28 32.17 39.55
CA LEU A 302 19.31 33.38 38.71
C LEU A 302 19.96 34.57 39.42
N GLN A 303 19.62 34.80 40.70
CA GLN A 303 20.23 35.86 41.49
C GLN A 303 21.74 35.63 41.68
N ALA A 304 22.17 34.40 41.95
CA ALA A 304 23.59 34.08 42.12
C ALA A 304 24.41 34.26 40.82
N ILE A 305 23.84 33.89 39.67
CA ILE A 305 24.48 34.04 38.35
C ILE A 305 24.56 35.52 37.98
N ALA A 306 23.44 36.27 38.02
CA ALA A 306 23.41 37.68 37.67
C ALA A 306 24.26 38.55 38.63
N LYS A 307 24.35 38.15 39.91
CA LYS A 307 25.23 38.82 40.89
C LYS A 307 26.69 38.60 40.55
N ARG A 308 27.12 37.35 40.31
CA ARG A 308 28.52 37.04 39.95
C ARG A 308 28.94 37.78 38.68
N GLU A 309 28.09 37.80 37.65
CA GLU A 309 28.36 38.54 36.42
C GLU A 309 28.56 40.03 36.71
N SER A 310 27.66 40.65 37.46
CA SER A 310 27.77 42.07 37.84
C SER A 310 29.02 42.39 38.66
N GLU A 311 29.50 41.46 39.48
CA GLU A 311 30.73 41.64 40.29
C GLU A 311 31.98 41.55 39.39
N ILE A 312 32.07 40.54 38.51
CA ILE A 312 33.18 40.34 37.56
C ILE A 312 33.31 41.52 36.59
N VAL A 313 32.18 41.99 36.03
CA VAL A 313 32.19 43.11 35.07
C VAL A 313 32.61 44.42 35.77
N GLN A 314 32.23 44.64 37.03
CA GLN A 314 32.63 45.84 37.79
C GLN A 314 34.10 45.83 38.16
N GLU A 315 34.64 44.67 38.58
CA GLU A 315 36.06 44.47 38.85
C GLU A 315 36.88 44.77 37.59
N ARG A 316 36.55 44.12 36.46
CA ARG A 316 37.27 44.32 35.19
C ARG A 316 37.14 45.74 34.62
N LEU A 317 35.98 46.39 34.79
CA LEU A 317 35.78 47.80 34.39
C LEU A 317 36.65 48.74 35.22
N ALA A 318 36.76 48.52 36.54
CA ALA A 318 37.59 49.34 37.41
C ALA A 318 39.10 49.18 37.10
N GLU A 319 39.55 47.96 36.79
CA GLU A 319 40.90 47.70 36.28
C GLU A 319 41.15 48.42 34.95
N ALA A 320 40.29 48.23 33.95
CA ALA A 320 40.48 48.80 32.62
C ALA A 320 40.49 50.34 32.63
N ILE A 321 39.61 50.98 33.40
CA ILE A 321 39.62 52.44 33.60
C ILE A 321 40.95 52.88 34.22
N LYS A 322 41.38 52.23 35.30
CA LYS A 322 42.65 52.55 35.97
C LYS A 322 43.84 52.44 35.01
N ASP A 323 43.95 51.34 34.29
CA ASP A 323 45.08 51.14 33.37
C ASP A 323 45.04 52.12 32.19
N ASN A 324 43.85 52.51 31.71
CA ASN A 324 43.75 53.55 30.69
C ASN A 324 44.08 54.96 31.24
N ASP A 325 43.66 55.29 32.47
CA ASP A 325 43.93 56.59 33.10
C ASP A 325 45.40 56.78 33.52
N PHE A 326 46.13 55.69 33.79
CA PHE A 326 47.54 55.73 34.20
C PHE A 326 48.55 55.31 33.12
N ILE A 327 48.15 54.51 32.13
CA ILE A 327 49.04 53.92 31.12
C ILE A 327 48.63 54.35 29.71
N TYR A 328 47.46 53.89 29.22
CA TYR A 328 47.17 53.90 27.78
C TYR A 328 46.61 55.23 27.23
N HIS A 329 45.89 56.00 28.06
CA HIS A 329 45.30 57.30 27.73
C HIS A 329 44.46 57.33 26.43
N GLN A 330 43.80 56.21 26.09
CA GLN A 330 42.95 56.13 24.90
C GLN A 330 41.58 56.79 25.16
N THR A 331 41.07 57.51 24.16
CA THR A 331 39.72 58.09 24.21
C THR A 331 38.66 56.99 24.25
N VAL A 332 37.78 57.03 25.24
CA VAL A 332 36.62 56.14 25.34
C VAL A 332 35.55 56.59 24.33
N PRO A 333 35.16 55.76 23.34
CA PRO A 333 34.13 56.10 22.37
C PRO A 333 32.72 56.02 22.99
N ALA A 334 31.75 56.70 22.37
CA ALA A 334 30.36 56.67 22.83
C ALA A 334 29.66 55.34 22.50
N GLU A 335 28.73 54.89 23.35
CA GLU A 335 27.94 53.65 23.18
C GLU A 335 27.37 53.50 21.75
N ALA A 336 26.83 54.57 21.18
CA ALA A 336 26.24 54.57 19.83
C ALA A 336 27.25 54.45 18.66
N SER A 337 28.55 54.56 18.92
CA SER A 337 29.61 54.40 17.91
C SER A 337 30.25 53.00 17.91
N LEU A 338 29.90 52.16 18.89
CA LEU A 338 30.37 50.79 18.98
C LEU A 338 29.76 49.91 17.89
N GLN A 339 30.57 49.05 17.27
CA GLN A 339 30.08 48.10 16.28
C GLN A 339 29.32 46.95 16.99
N PRO A 340 28.12 46.56 16.52
CA PRO A 340 27.37 45.44 17.09
C PRO A 340 28.17 44.12 17.04
N VAL A 341 28.16 43.37 18.15
CA VAL A 341 28.87 42.09 18.23
C VAL A 341 28.32 41.09 17.23
N THR A 342 29.17 40.59 16.32
CA THR A 342 28.77 39.62 15.28
C THR A 342 28.12 38.38 15.90
N LYS A 343 27.02 37.90 15.33
CA LYS A 343 26.30 36.71 15.85
C LYS A 343 26.86 35.43 15.24
N MET A 344 26.96 34.35 16.03
CA MET A 344 27.36 33.02 15.55
C MET A 344 26.36 31.93 16.00
N PRO A 345 25.48 31.43 15.10
CA PRO A 345 24.60 30.30 15.39
C PRO A 345 25.36 28.97 15.46
N ALA A 346 25.48 28.44 16.67
CA ALA A 346 25.96 27.08 16.92
C ALA A 346 24.78 26.10 16.98
N ALA A 347 23.77 26.39 17.81
CA ALA A 347 22.55 25.60 17.87
C ALA A 347 21.67 25.81 16.62
N LYS A 348 21.23 24.71 16.00
CA LYS A 348 20.28 24.68 14.89
C LYS A 348 19.23 23.59 15.11
N ALA A 349 18.01 23.82 14.65
CA ALA A 349 16.97 22.80 14.67
C ALA A 349 17.36 21.64 13.73
N ILE A 350 17.34 20.41 14.23
CA ILE A 350 17.65 19.21 13.44
C ILE A 350 16.39 18.81 12.66
N PRO A 351 16.44 18.71 11.31
CA PRO A 351 15.29 18.24 10.53
C PRO A 351 14.80 16.87 10.99
N VAL A 352 13.48 16.68 11.05
CA VAL A 352 12.88 15.39 11.46
C VAL A 352 13.35 14.24 10.58
N SER A 353 13.56 14.47 9.28
CA SER A 353 14.12 13.48 8.36
C SER A 353 15.53 13.02 8.74
N GLU A 354 16.41 13.92 9.20
CA GLU A 354 17.76 13.58 9.67
C GLU A 354 17.70 12.78 10.98
N LEU A 355 16.81 13.16 11.90
CA LEU A 355 16.65 12.45 13.16
C LEU A 355 16.15 11.01 12.95
N TYR A 356 15.17 10.80 12.08
CA TYR A 356 14.60 9.47 11.80
C TYR A 356 15.47 8.59 10.89
N GLN A 357 16.54 9.11 10.29
CA GLN A 357 17.54 8.31 9.56
C GLN A 357 18.50 7.54 10.50
N GLY A 358 18.54 7.86 11.79
CA GLY A 358 19.33 7.12 12.77
C GLY A 358 18.84 5.67 12.92
N GLN A 359 19.76 4.70 12.82
CA GLN A 359 19.45 3.27 12.97
C GLN A 359 18.77 2.95 14.31
N ASP A 360 19.11 3.68 15.37
CA ASP A 360 18.49 3.53 16.69
C ASP A 360 16.99 3.84 16.68
N ILE A 361 16.53 4.85 15.91
CA ILE A 361 15.11 5.23 15.87
C ILE A 361 14.28 4.22 15.08
N GLN A 362 14.79 3.69 13.97
CA GLN A 362 14.14 2.57 13.28
C GLN A 362 14.01 1.34 14.19
N ARG A 363 15.07 1.04 14.98
CA ARG A 363 15.05 -0.04 15.98
C ARG A 363 14.07 0.23 17.13
N ILE A 364 13.88 1.49 17.54
CA ILE A 364 12.91 1.89 18.58
C ILE A 364 11.47 1.71 18.07
N ILE A 365 11.18 2.10 16.82
CA ILE A 365 9.85 1.99 16.18
C ILE A 365 9.46 0.53 15.96
N GLY A 366 10.40 -0.30 15.51
CA GLY A 366 10.16 -1.70 15.19
C GLY A 366 9.48 -1.89 13.81
N PRO A 367 9.13 -3.15 13.47
CA PRO A 367 8.46 -3.47 12.20
C PRO A 367 7.03 -2.90 12.15
N ASP A 368 6.50 -2.72 10.94
CA ASP A 368 5.11 -2.30 10.73
C ASP A 368 4.13 -3.35 11.28
N ILE A 369 3.36 -2.94 12.30
CA ILE A 369 2.35 -3.78 12.96
C ILE A 369 1.34 -4.33 11.93
N PHE A 370 0.93 -3.53 10.94
CA PHE A 370 -0.11 -3.87 9.98
C PHE A 370 0.44 -4.27 8.62
N GLN A 371 1.68 -4.77 8.55
CA GLN A 371 2.34 -5.17 7.29
C GLN A 371 1.49 -6.09 6.39
N LYS A 372 0.64 -6.94 7.00
CA LYS A 372 -0.27 -7.89 6.32
C LYS A 372 -1.42 -7.23 5.56
N ILE A 373 -1.83 -6.00 5.93
CA ILE A 373 -3.02 -5.34 5.38
C ILE A 373 -2.60 -4.42 4.24
N VAL A 374 -2.79 -4.87 2.99
CA VAL A 374 -2.48 -4.09 1.79
C VAL A 374 -3.70 -3.22 1.42
N PRO A 375 -3.56 -1.90 1.27
CA PRO A 375 -4.69 -1.00 0.97
C PRO A 375 -5.31 -1.27 -0.39
N LEU A 376 -6.63 -1.09 -0.51
CA LEU A 376 -7.34 -1.38 -1.77
C LEU A 376 -6.76 -0.57 -2.95
N SER A 377 -6.45 0.71 -2.74
CA SER A 377 -5.78 1.55 -3.76
C SER A 377 -4.41 1.01 -4.20
N VAL A 378 -3.69 0.33 -3.29
CA VAL A 378 -2.43 -0.34 -3.64
C VAL A 378 -2.71 -1.64 -4.39
N THR A 379 -3.74 -2.41 -4.04
CA THR A 379 -4.11 -3.61 -4.82
C THR A 379 -4.59 -3.26 -6.22
N GLU A 380 -5.26 -2.12 -6.40
CA GLU A 380 -5.64 -1.55 -7.70
C GLU A 380 -4.38 -1.16 -8.49
N SER A 381 -3.47 -0.36 -7.92
CA SER A 381 -2.21 0.02 -8.58
C SER A 381 -1.27 -1.17 -8.85
N ALA A 382 -1.25 -2.19 -7.98
CA ALA A 382 -0.52 -3.43 -8.20
C ALA A 382 -1.14 -4.26 -9.34
N SER A 383 -2.48 -4.30 -9.44
CA SER A 383 -3.18 -4.93 -10.57
C SER A 383 -2.92 -4.21 -11.88
N MET A 384 -2.86 -2.87 -11.87
CA MET A 384 -2.43 -2.07 -13.04
C MET A 384 -0.97 -2.37 -13.42
N TYR A 385 -0.08 -2.54 -12.45
CA TYR A 385 1.31 -2.93 -12.69
C TYR A 385 1.43 -4.37 -13.23
N ASP A 386 0.63 -5.30 -12.73
CA ASP A 386 0.52 -6.66 -13.28
C ASP A 386 0.01 -6.64 -14.73
N GLU A 387 -0.88 -5.72 -15.08
CA GLU A 387 -1.29 -5.51 -16.47
C GLU A 387 -0.15 -4.97 -17.35
N GLU A 388 0.64 -4.00 -16.87
CA GLU A 388 1.84 -3.51 -17.58
C GLU A 388 2.93 -4.59 -17.72
N LYS A 389 3.16 -5.39 -16.67
CA LYS A 389 4.01 -6.59 -16.72
C LYS A 389 3.49 -7.61 -17.75
N ALA A 390 2.17 -7.82 -17.81
CA ALA A 390 1.56 -8.70 -18.81
C ALA A 390 1.68 -8.14 -20.24
N LYS A 391 1.52 -6.82 -20.44
CA LYS A 391 1.76 -6.14 -21.73
C LYS A 391 3.22 -6.31 -22.17
N LEU A 392 4.18 -6.12 -21.25
CA LEU A 392 5.61 -6.36 -21.51
C LEU A 392 5.87 -7.80 -21.96
N ILE A 393 5.39 -8.80 -21.19
CA ILE A 393 5.56 -10.22 -21.55
C ILE A 393 4.89 -10.54 -22.89
N ARG A 394 3.68 -10.05 -23.15
CA ARG A 394 2.97 -10.28 -24.42
C ARG A 394 3.75 -9.70 -25.60
N SER A 395 4.19 -8.43 -25.51
CA SER A 395 4.93 -7.77 -26.58
C SER A 395 6.27 -8.45 -26.88
N GLU A 396 7.03 -8.86 -25.86
CA GLU A 396 8.29 -9.58 -26.07
C GLU A 396 8.06 -11.02 -26.56
N ALA A 397 7.02 -11.71 -26.09
CA ALA A 397 6.65 -13.04 -26.58
C ALA A 397 6.23 -13.00 -28.07
N GLU A 398 5.42 -12.01 -28.46
CA GLU A 398 4.98 -11.79 -29.85
C GLU A 398 6.18 -11.54 -30.77
N LYS A 399 7.14 -10.69 -30.38
CA LYS A 399 8.39 -10.47 -31.15
C LYS A 399 9.20 -11.76 -31.30
N VAL A 400 9.27 -12.58 -30.24
CA VAL A 400 9.97 -13.87 -30.27
C VAL A 400 9.26 -14.87 -31.17
N GLU A 401 7.93 -14.92 -31.13
CA GLU A 401 7.09 -15.78 -31.97
C GLU A 401 7.15 -15.36 -33.44
N GLN A 402 7.01 -14.06 -33.74
CA GLN A 402 7.21 -13.50 -35.08
C GLN A 402 8.60 -13.89 -35.62
N ALA A 403 9.67 -13.64 -34.87
CA ALA A 403 11.01 -13.97 -35.34
C ALA A 403 11.26 -15.49 -35.44
N ASN A 404 10.61 -16.32 -34.62
CA ASN A 404 10.58 -17.77 -34.78
C ASN A 404 9.86 -18.20 -36.07
N GLY A 405 8.72 -17.55 -36.38
CA GLY A 405 7.92 -17.77 -37.57
C GLY A 405 8.63 -17.34 -38.85
N GLU A 406 9.24 -16.15 -38.86
CA GLU A 406 10.09 -15.66 -39.96
C GLU A 406 11.26 -16.62 -40.24
N MET A 407 11.91 -17.14 -39.20
CA MET A 407 12.94 -18.17 -39.34
C MET A 407 12.38 -19.46 -39.95
N ALA A 408 11.25 -19.95 -39.45
CA ALA A 408 10.64 -21.18 -39.96
C ALA A 408 10.19 -21.03 -41.44
N ALA A 409 9.51 -19.94 -41.77
CA ALA A 409 9.09 -19.62 -43.13
C ALA A 409 10.26 -19.41 -44.09
N SER A 410 11.36 -18.79 -43.62
CA SER A 410 12.59 -18.65 -44.42
C SER A 410 13.24 -20.01 -44.71
N LEU A 411 13.29 -20.90 -43.72
CA LEU A 411 13.84 -22.25 -43.90
C LEU A 411 12.96 -23.11 -44.82
N ASP A 412 11.63 -23.04 -44.67
CA ASP A 412 10.65 -23.73 -45.52
C ASP A 412 10.70 -23.24 -46.97
N TYR A 413 10.77 -21.92 -47.19
CA TYR A 413 10.97 -21.31 -48.51
C TYR A 413 12.26 -21.78 -49.20
N LEU A 414 13.36 -21.89 -48.44
CA LEU A 414 14.63 -22.43 -48.93
C LEU A 414 14.67 -23.97 -48.98
N LYS A 415 13.64 -24.66 -48.47
CA LYS A 415 13.54 -26.14 -48.32
C LYS A 415 14.65 -26.76 -47.45
N LEU A 416 15.23 -25.97 -46.55
CA LEU A 416 16.30 -26.39 -45.64
C LEU A 416 15.73 -27.01 -44.36
N PRO A 417 16.31 -28.10 -43.82
CA PRO A 417 17.58 -28.73 -44.23
C PRO A 417 17.44 -29.77 -45.35
N ASN A 418 16.22 -30.16 -45.72
CA ASN A 418 15.95 -31.35 -46.54
C ASN A 418 16.66 -31.34 -47.89
N SER A 419 16.77 -30.17 -48.55
CA SER A 419 17.51 -30.03 -49.80
C SER A 419 19.00 -30.39 -49.69
N LEU A 420 19.65 -30.20 -48.53
CA LEU A 420 21.07 -30.54 -48.36
C LEU A 420 21.32 -32.04 -48.26
N ASN A 421 20.36 -32.80 -47.70
CA ASN A 421 20.47 -34.27 -47.62
C ASN A 421 20.43 -34.93 -49.00
N VAL A 422 19.73 -34.29 -49.94
CA VAL A 422 19.56 -34.76 -51.33
C VAL A 422 20.85 -34.54 -52.11
N LEU A 423 21.47 -33.37 -51.96
CA LEU A 423 22.77 -33.04 -52.57
C LEU A 423 23.94 -33.89 -52.02
N LYS A 424 23.73 -34.62 -50.92
CA LYS A 424 24.65 -35.62 -50.38
C LYS A 424 24.43 -37.05 -50.92
N GLY A 425 23.55 -37.23 -51.91
CA GLY A 425 23.30 -38.54 -52.54
C GLY A 425 22.10 -39.33 -51.99
N GLY A 426 21.22 -38.70 -51.22
CA GLY A 426 20.11 -39.36 -50.52
C GLY A 426 18.93 -39.85 -51.38
N MET A 427 19.11 -40.19 -52.66
CA MET A 427 17.99 -40.60 -53.53
C MET A 427 17.34 -41.92 -53.10
N ASP A 428 18.12 -42.91 -52.62
CA ASP A 428 17.59 -44.22 -52.23
C ASP A 428 16.74 -44.19 -50.93
N GLN A 429 16.88 -43.16 -50.10
CA GLN A 429 16.22 -43.08 -48.80
C GLN A 429 14.81 -42.45 -48.85
N GLU A 430 14.33 -42.07 -50.04
CA GLU A 430 13.01 -41.42 -50.22
C GLU A 430 11.93 -42.29 -50.88
N MET A 431 12.25 -43.51 -51.30
CA MET A 431 11.24 -44.49 -51.74
C MET A 431 10.75 -45.39 -50.59
N SER A 432 11.42 -45.35 -49.43
CA SER A 432 10.87 -45.76 -48.14
C SER A 432 9.85 -44.74 -47.60
N THR A 433 8.99 -45.16 -46.67
CA THR A 433 8.09 -44.25 -45.95
C THR A 433 8.83 -43.11 -45.28
N ASP A 434 8.18 -41.95 -45.25
CA ASP A 434 8.68 -40.84 -44.46
C ASP A 434 8.60 -41.19 -42.95
N PRO A 435 9.69 -41.07 -42.17
CA PRO A 435 9.66 -41.38 -40.75
C PRO A 435 8.64 -40.54 -39.96
N GLU A 436 8.27 -39.34 -40.41
CA GLU A 436 7.18 -38.58 -39.78
C GLU A 436 5.81 -39.20 -40.06
N PHE A 437 5.60 -39.80 -41.25
CA PHE A 437 4.36 -40.49 -41.58
C PHE A 437 4.19 -41.78 -40.79
N ASP A 438 5.24 -42.59 -40.67
CA ASP A 438 5.27 -43.76 -39.81
C ASP A 438 5.01 -43.37 -38.34
N ARG A 439 5.66 -42.32 -37.84
CA ARG A 439 5.41 -41.77 -36.49
C ARG A 439 3.95 -41.34 -36.32
N TRP A 440 3.37 -40.55 -37.23
CA TRP A 440 1.98 -40.10 -37.14
C TRP A 440 0.99 -41.27 -37.13
N CYS A 441 1.21 -42.29 -37.97
CA CYS A 441 0.40 -43.51 -37.98
C CYS A 441 0.50 -44.26 -36.65
N ARG A 442 1.72 -44.48 -36.12
CA ARG A 442 1.94 -45.17 -34.84
C ARG A 442 1.37 -44.43 -33.64
N GLU A 443 1.58 -43.11 -33.56
CA GLU A 443 1.02 -42.27 -32.50
C GLU A 443 -0.52 -42.29 -32.54
N LEU A 444 -1.13 -42.17 -33.73
CA LEU A 444 -2.58 -42.27 -33.91
C LEU A 444 -3.12 -43.66 -33.53
N ALA A 445 -2.42 -44.74 -33.90
CA ALA A 445 -2.80 -46.10 -33.54
C ALA A 445 -2.66 -46.39 -32.03
N ALA A 446 -1.67 -45.78 -31.35
CA ALA A 446 -1.45 -45.93 -29.92
C ALA A 446 -2.56 -45.29 -29.05
N HIS A 447 -3.30 -44.33 -29.59
CA HIS A 447 -4.47 -43.78 -28.91
C HIS A 447 -5.71 -44.68 -29.09
N ALA A 448 -6.46 -44.84 -27.99
CA ALA A 448 -7.71 -45.62 -27.99
C ALA A 448 -8.78 -44.98 -28.90
N PRO A 449 -9.79 -45.76 -29.36
CA PRO A 449 -10.89 -45.23 -30.16
C PRO A 449 -11.62 -44.07 -29.47
N LEU A 450 -11.74 -42.93 -30.16
CA LEU A 450 -12.34 -41.70 -29.61
C LEU A 450 -13.79 -41.88 -29.16
N ALA A 451 -14.52 -42.84 -29.75
CA ALA A 451 -15.91 -43.18 -29.40
C ALA A 451 -16.09 -43.42 -27.88
N ASN A 452 -15.18 -44.16 -27.24
CA ASN A 452 -15.28 -44.44 -25.80
C ASN A 452 -15.15 -43.17 -24.93
N ALA A 453 -14.37 -42.19 -25.40
CA ALA A 453 -14.18 -40.92 -24.70
C ALA A 453 -15.41 -40.02 -24.83
N PHE A 454 -16.04 -39.98 -26.02
CA PHE A 454 -17.32 -39.28 -26.23
C PHE A 454 -18.47 -39.94 -25.45
N ASP A 455 -18.54 -41.27 -25.39
CA ASP A 455 -19.53 -42.01 -24.59
C ASP A 455 -19.40 -41.72 -23.10
N GLN A 456 -18.17 -41.60 -22.59
CA GLN A 456 -17.94 -41.24 -21.19
C GLN A 456 -18.37 -39.78 -20.92
N LEU A 457 -17.99 -38.86 -21.81
CA LEU A 457 -18.36 -37.46 -21.73
C LEU A 457 -19.89 -37.24 -21.73
N GLN A 458 -20.65 -37.99 -22.54
CA GLN A 458 -22.12 -37.94 -22.51
C GLN A 458 -22.70 -38.44 -21.17
N LYS A 459 -22.08 -39.45 -20.54
CA LYS A 459 -22.49 -39.93 -19.20
C LYS A 459 -22.21 -38.89 -18.12
N ASP A 460 -21.05 -38.24 -18.16
CA ASP A 460 -20.66 -37.23 -17.17
C ASP A 460 -21.55 -35.97 -17.29
N LYS A 461 -21.81 -35.51 -18.52
CA LYS A 461 -22.81 -34.47 -18.81
C LYS A 461 -24.20 -34.83 -18.27
N ALA A 462 -24.67 -36.06 -18.51
CA ALA A 462 -25.97 -36.52 -18.03
C ALA A 462 -26.04 -36.56 -16.50
N ALA A 463 -24.96 -36.97 -15.82
CA ALA A 463 -24.87 -36.97 -14.37
C ALA A 463 -24.94 -35.54 -13.77
N VAL A 464 -24.19 -34.59 -14.33
CA VAL A 464 -24.23 -33.17 -13.92
C VAL A 464 -25.64 -32.59 -14.07
N LEU A 465 -26.29 -32.82 -15.21
CA LEU A 465 -27.66 -32.36 -15.44
C LEU A 465 -28.67 -33.01 -14.49
N ASP A 466 -28.54 -34.30 -14.18
CA ASP A 466 -29.40 -34.97 -13.21
C ASP A 466 -29.24 -34.39 -11.79
N THR A 467 -28.00 -34.11 -11.35
CA THR A 467 -27.74 -33.46 -10.05
C THR A 467 -28.31 -32.03 -9.99
N LEU A 468 -28.18 -31.22 -11.05
CA LEU A 468 -28.81 -29.89 -11.13
C LEU A 468 -30.33 -29.98 -11.08
N ASN A 469 -30.93 -30.93 -11.82
CA ASN A 469 -32.38 -31.15 -11.81
C ASN A 469 -32.89 -31.67 -10.45
N LYS A 470 -32.14 -32.51 -9.74
CA LYS A 470 -32.44 -32.93 -8.36
C LYS A 470 -32.39 -31.73 -7.40
N SER A 471 -31.35 -30.91 -7.49
CA SER A 471 -31.16 -29.73 -6.65
C SER A 471 -32.30 -28.73 -6.81
N SER A 472 -32.71 -28.41 -8.06
CA SER A 472 -33.90 -27.59 -8.31
C SER A 472 -35.16 -28.18 -7.68
N LYS A 473 -35.44 -29.48 -7.91
CA LYS A 473 -36.61 -30.17 -7.35
C LYS A 473 -36.65 -30.17 -5.82
N GLN A 474 -35.49 -30.22 -5.15
CA GLN A 474 -35.44 -30.12 -3.68
C GLN A 474 -35.87 -28.73 -3.19
N LEU A 475 -35.41 -27.65 -3.85
CA LEU A 475 -35.82 -26.27 -3.56
C LEU A 475 -37.32 -26.06 -3.84
N ASP A 476 -37.81 -26.52 -5.00
CA ASP A 476 -39.23 -26.44 -5.37
C ASP A 476 -40.13 -27.17 -4.34
N MET A 477 -39.67 -28.33 -3.84
CA MET A 477 -40.40 -29.09 -2.84
C MET A 477 -40.43 -28.37 -1.48
N GLU A 478 -39.30 -27.86 -1.00
CA GLU A 478 -39.23 -27.11 0.27
C GLU A 478 -40.08 -25.83 0.23
N GLU A 479 -40.01 -25.07 -0.87
CA GLU A 479 -40.83 -23.88 -1.08
C GLU A 479 -42.32 -24.22 -1.05
N SER A 480 -42.73 -25.31 -1.73
CA SER A 480 -44.13 -25.77 -1.71
C SER A 480 -44.60 -26.23 -0.32
N VAL A 481 -43.70 -26.77 0.51
CA VAL A 481 -44.01 -27.20 1.88
C VAL A 481 -44.12 -25.98 2.81
N CYS A 482 -43.19 -25.04 2.72
CA CYS A 482 -43.24 -23.78 3.47
C CYS A 482 -44.55 -23.02 3.20
N GLU A 483 -44.98 -22.94 1.94
CA GLU A 483 -46.18 -22.17 1.58
C GLU A 483 -47.49 -22.91 1.94
N LYS A 484 -47.50 -24.25 1.88
CA LYS A 484 -48.61 -25.06 2.42
C LYS A 484 -48.76 -24.90 3.94
N MET A 485 -47.65 -24.88 4.68
CA MET A 485 -47.69 -24.65 6.13
C MET A 485 -48.11 -23.22 6.48
N ARG A 486 -47.60 -22.21 5.74
CA ARG A 486 -48.07 -20.82 5.86
C ARG A 486 -49.58 -20.70 5.61
N SER A 487 -50.10 -21.35 4.56
CA SER A 487 -51.52 -21.38 4.25
C SER A 487 -52.37 -22.05 5.34
N LYS A 488 -51.82 -23.07 6.03
CA LYS A 488 -52.52 -23.85 7.06
C LYS A 488 -52.54 -23.18 8.44
N TYR A 489 -51.48 -22.46 8.80
CA TYR A 489 -51.30 -21.86 10.14
C TYR A 489 -51.32 -20.33 10.14
N GLY A 490 -51.37 -19.68 8.98
CA GLY A 490 -51.61 -18.24 8.85
C GLY A 490 -50.55 -17.39 9.58
N SER A 491 -51.00 -16.56 10.52
CA SER A 491 -50.16 -15.71 11.36
C SER A 491 -49.16 -16.48 12.22
N ASP A 492 -49.47 -17.73 12.56
CA ASP A 492 -48.68 -18.51 13.52
C ASP A 492 -47.44 -19.11 12.84
N TRP A 493 -47.41 -19.17 11.50
CA TRP A 493 -46.25 -19.63 10.72
C TRP A 493 -45.27 -18.48 10.45
N THR A 494 -44.48 -18.14 11.47
CA THR A 494 -43.51 -17.03 11.45
C THR A 494 -42.28 -17.27 10.56
N GLN A 495 -42.11 -18.47 10.00
CA GLN A 495 -41.02 -18.82 9.09
C GLN A 495 -40.99 -17.89 7.86
N GLN A 496 -39.82 -17.36 7.49
CA GLN A 496 -39.65 -16.52 6.29
C GLN A 496 -39.96 -17.29 4.99
N PRO A 497 -40.43 -16.64 3.91
CA PRO A 497 -40.67 -17.30 2.62
C PRO A 497 -39.38 -17.78 1.94
N SER A 498 -39.34 -19.05 1.53
CA SER A 498 -38.15 -19.67 0.94
C SER A 498 -37.71 -19.05 -0.39
N SER A 499 -38.67 -18.56 -1.19
CA SER A 499 -38.43 -17.98 -2.53
C SER A 499 -37.34 -16.90 -2.55
N ARG A 500 -37.29 -16.03 -1.53
CA ARG A 500 -36.23 -15.01 -1.38
C ARG A 500 -34.88 -15.61 -1.02
N LEU A 501 -34.86 -16.57 -0.10
CA LEU A 501 -33.64 -17.20 0.42
C LEU A 501 -32.99 -18.14 -0.61
N THR A 502 -33.76 -18.73 -1.52
CA THR A 502 -33.26 -19.62 -2.58
C THR A 502 -32.81 -18.89 -3.86
N SER A 503 -32.94 -17.56 -3.91
CA SER A 503 -32.72 -16.78 -5.14
C SER A 503 -31.30 -16.91 -5.71
N THR A 504 -30.28 -16.91 -4.86
CA THR A 504 -28.87 -17.13 -5.25
C THR A 504 -28.66 -18.55 -5.75
N LEU A 505 -29.02 -19.57 -4.96
CA LEU A 505 -28.89 -20.98 -5.34
C LEU A 505 -29.61 -21.33 -6.65
N ARG A 506 -30.78 -20.73 -6.91
CA ARG A 506 -31.50 -20.88 -8.19
C ARG A 506 -30.80 -20.15 -9.34
N GLY A 507 -30.15 -19.02 -9.07
CA GLY A 507 -29.26 -18.33 -10.01
C GLY A 507 -28.07 -19.20 -10.40
N ASP A 508 -27.36 -19.74 -9.42
CA ASP A 508 -26.19 -20.61 -9.61
C ASP A 508 -26.56 -21.87 -10.43
N ILE A 509 -27.64 -22.56 -10.05
CA ILE A 509 -28.17 -23.73 -10.78
C ILE A 509 -28.50 -23.38 -12.24
N LYS A 510 -29.03 -22.18 -12.50
CA LYS A 510 -29.31 -21.72 -13.87
C LYS A 510 -27.99 -21.47 -14.63
N THR A 511 -27.06 -20.72 -14.05
CA THR A 511 -25.76 -20.42 -14.68
C THR A 511 -25.00 -21.70 -15.03
N TYR A 512 -24.91 -22.67 -14.11
CA TYR A 512 -24.26 -23.95 -14.41
C TYR A 512 -24.97 -24.72 -15.54
N ARG A 513 -26.30 -24.65 -15.63
CA ARG A 513 -27.06 -25.25 -16.73
C ARG A 513 -26.74 -24.58 -18.06
N ASP A 514 -26.80 -23.25 -18.11
CA ASP A 514 -26.49 -22.46 -19.30
C ASP A 514 -25.05 -22.74 -19.79
N THR A 515 -24.07 -22.86 -18.88
CA THR A 515 -22.68 -23.25 -19.21
C THR A 515 -22.55 -24.69 -19.71
N VAL A 516 -23.29 -25.65 -19.15
CA VAL A 516 -23.30 -27.05 -19.62
C VAL A 516 -23.94 -27.17 -21.00
N ASP A 517 -24.95 -26.35 -21.31
CA ASP A 517 -25.58 -26.28 -22.64
C ASP A 517 -24.66 -25.60 -23.68
N GLU A 518 -23.83 -24.64 -23.29
CA GLU A 518 -22.77 -24.08 -24.16
C GLU A 518 -21.66 -25.10 -24.44
N ALA A 519 -21.18 -25.81 -23.41
CA ALA A 519 -20.21 -26.90 -23.57
C ALA A 519 -20.74 -28.00 -24.51
N ALA A 520 -22.02 -28.37 -24.38
CA ALA A 520 -22.66 -29.35 -25.24
C ALA A 520 -22.63 -29.01 -26.74
N ASN A 521 -22.65 -27.72 -27.09
CA ASN A 521 -22.50 -27.29 -28.49
C ASN A 521 -21.07 -27.51 -28.98
N SER A 522 -20.07 -27.29 -28.12
CA SER A 522 -18.65 -27.57 -28.40
C SER A 522 -18.39 -29.07 -28.56
N ASP A 523 -18.96 -29.91 -27.68
CA ASP A 523 -18.86 -31.37 -27.79
C ASP A 523 -19.46 -31.90 -29.10
N SER A 524 -20.57 -31.29 -29.55
CA SER A 524 -21.23 -31.64 -30.81
C SER A 524 -20.35 -31.27 -32.03
N GLN A 525 -19.60 -30.17 -31.95
CA GLN A 525 -18.60 -29.81 -32.97
C GLN A 525 -17.44 -30.80 -32.98
N LEU A 526 -16.89 -31.16 -31.82
CA LEU A 526 -15.82 -32.17 -31.70
C LEU A 526 -16.28 -33.53 -32.25
N LEU A 527 -17.51 -33.96 -31.94
CA LEU A 527 -18.07 -35.21 -32.45
C LEU A 527 -18.23 -35.20 -33.98
N SER A 528 -18.73 -34.11 -34.56
CA SER A 528 -18.88 -34.00 -36.03
C SER A 528 -17.53 -33.95 -36.75
N ALA A 529 -16.52 -33.30 -36.17
CA ALA A 529 -15.15 -33.32 -36.67
C ALA A 529 -14.50 -34.72 -36.56
N ALA A 530 -14.76 -35.47 -35.48
CA ALA A 530 -14.30 -36.85 -35.35
C ALA A 530 -14.91 -37.76 -36.44
N GLN A 531 -16.23 -37.67 -36.66
CA GLN A 531 -16.94 -38.41 -37.71
C GLN A 531 -16.46 -38.05 -39.13
N GLN A 532 -16.11 -36.79 -39.38
CA GLN A 532 -15.64 -36.34 -40.70
C GLN A 532 -14.32 -37.02 -41.13
N TYR A 533 -13.41 -37.29 -40.18
CA TYR A 533 -12.09 -37.86 -40.45
C TYR A 533 -11.95 -39.33 -40.02
N GLU A 534 -13.00 -39.95 -39.49
CA GLU A 534 -13.02 -41.33 -38.99
C GLU A 534 -12.48 -42.34 -40.02
N ALA A 535 -12.85 -42.20 -41.28
CA ALA A 535 -12.36 -43.07 -42.36
C ALA A 535 -10.85 -42.91 -42.66
N ASP A 536 -10.29 -41.70 -42.51
CA ASP A 536 -8.85 -41.47 -42.66
C ASP A 536 -8.09 -41.96 -41.41
N PHE A 537 -8.66 -41.81 -40.21
CA PHE A 537 -8.09 -42.34 -38.95
C PHE A 537 -8.04 -43.86 -38.94
N GLU A 538 -9.14 -44.53 -39.34
CA GLU A 538 -9.20 -45.99 -39.41
C GLU A 538 -8.27 -46.53 -40.51
N ALA A 539 -8.14 -45.84 -41.65
CA ALA A 539 -7.15 -46.20 -42.67
C ALA A 539 -5.70 -46.12 -42.14
N MET A 540 -5.36 -45.10 -41.34
CA MET A 540 -4.04 -44.97 -40.71
C MET A 540 -3.82 -46.05 -39.64
N ARG A 541 -4.78 -46.27 -38.72
CA ARG A 541 -4.67 -47.29 -37.66
C ARG A 541 -4.55 -48.70 -38.25
N SER A 542 -5.44 -49.05 -39.19
CA SER A 542 -5.47 -50.38 -39.80
C SER A 542 -4.23 -50.68 -40.66
N ALA A 543 -3.54 -49.65 -41.18
CA ALA A 543 -2.23 -49.80 -41.82
C ALA A 543 -1.10 -50.11 -40.81
N VAL A 544 -1.17 -49.58 -39.58
CA VAL A 544 -0.24 -49.99 -38.51
C VAL A 544 -0.49 -51.44 -38.09
N ASP A 545 -1.76 -51.80 -37.84
CA ASP A 545 -2.14 -53.15 -37.37
C ASP A 545 -1.78 -54.26 -38.37
N ARG A 546 -1.81 -53.97 -39.67
CA ARG A 546 -1.40 -54.89 -40.74
C ARG A 546 0.09 -54.82 -41.09
N GLY A 547 0.85 -53.85 -40.57
CA GLY A 547 2.24 -53.60 -40.99
C GLY A 547 2.36 -53.05 -42.42
N GLU A 548 1.30 -52.42 -42.92
CA GLU A 548 1.07 -51.96 -44.30
C GLU A 548 1.18 -50.43 -44.44
N ILE A 549 1.97 -49.78 -43.57
CA ILE A 549 2.22 -48.33 -43.60
C ILE A 549 2.87 -47.92 -44.93
N ASP A 550 3.80 -48.75 -45.43
CA ASP A 550 4.50 -48.53 -46.71
C ASP A 550 3.57 -48.59 -47.92
N SER A 551 2.62 -49.53 -47.94
CA SER A 551 1.65 -49.66 -49.04
C SER A 551 0.62 -48.53 -49.02
N LEU A 552 0.15 -48.09 -47.83
CA LEU A 552 -0.72 -46.92 -47.69
C LEU A 552 -0.05 -45.65 -48.23
N PHE A 553 1.22 -45.42 -47.87
CA PHE A 553 2.01 -44.28 -48.36
C PHE A 553 2.23 -44.35 -49.88
N LEU A 554 2.61 -45.52 -50.40
CA LEU A 554 2.86 -45.72 -51.82
C LEU A 554 1.58 -45.61 -52.67
N GLU A 555 0.43 -46.04 -52.15
CA GLU A 555 -0.87 -45.88 -52.81
C GLU A 555 -1.32 -44.41 -52.81
N ALA A 556 -1.11 -43.68 -51.70
CA ALA A 556 -1.34 -42.24 -51.64
C ALA A 556 -0.45 -41.48 -52.63
N MET A 557 0.83 -41.86 -52.77
CA MET A 557 1.77 -41.30 -53.75
C MET A 557 1.34 -41.57 -55.21
N LYS A 558 0.82 -42.77 -55.50
CA LYS A 558 0.25 -43.09 -56.82
C LYS A 558 -1.00 -42.25 -57.13
N LYS A 559 -1.89 -42.07 -56.13
CA LYS A 559 -3.09 -41.21 -56.24
C LYS A 559 -2.75 -39.72 -56.36
N ALA A 560 -1.66 -39.27 -55.75
CA ALA A 560 -1.19 -37.88 -55.79
C ALA A 560 -0.42 -37.48 -57.06
N GLY A 561 -0.28 -38.38 -58.05
CA GLY A 561 0.10 -37.99 -59.42
C GLY A 561 1.41 -38.54 -59.98
N SER A 562 2.01 -39.61 -59.42
CA SER A 562 3.18 -40.24 -60.04
C SER A 562 2.79 -41.37 -61.02
N LYS A 563 2.82 -41.07 -62.32
CA LYS A 563 2.94 -42.07 -63.40
C LYS A 563 4.39 -42.11 -63.91
N SER A 564 5.30 -42.66 -63.11
CA SER A 564 6.62 -43.07 -63.61
C SER A 564 6.92 -44.50 -63.16
N GLY A 565 6.75 -45.44 -64.08
CA GLY A 565 7.22 -46.81 -63.95
C GLY A 565 8.40 -47.02 -64.89
N GLN A 566 9.60 -46.62 -64.45
CA GLN A 566 10.84 -46.99 -65.13
C GLN A 566 11.94 -47.18 -64.10
N LYS A 567 12.68 -48.29 -64.20
CA LYS A 567 13.79 -48.61 -63.29
C LYS A 567 14.83 -47.52 -63.37
N VAL A 568 15.21 -46.95 -62.23
CA VAL A 568 16.43 -46.15 -62.12
C VAL A 568 17.61 -47.12 -62.27
N GLN A 569 18.49 -46.79 -63.20
CA GLN A 569 19.76 -47.47 -63.42
C GLN A 569 20.81 -46.71 -62.59
N GLU A 570 21.74 -47.41 -61.95
CA GLU A 570 22.77 -46.80 -61.10
C GLU A 570 23.62 -45.79 -61.89
N GLU A 571 23.38 -44.50 -61.71
CA GLU A 571 24.31 -43.42 -62.03
C GLU A 571 24.94 -42.92 -60.72
N GLY A 572 26.26 -42.72 -60.74
CA GLY A 572 27.08 -42.57 -59.54
C GLY A 572 26.81 -41.31 -58.71
N ASN A 573 27.20 -41.37 -57.43
CA ASN A 573 27.04 -40.27 -56.49
C ASN A 573 27.79 -39.01 -56.93
N LEU A 574 27.16 -37.84 -56.79
CA LEU A 574 27.72 -36.52 -57.15
C LEU A 574 29.03 -36.16 -56.41
N LEU A 575 29.37 -36.91 -55.36
CA LEU A 575 30.58 -36.77 -54.55
C LEU A 575 31.82 -37.44 -55.15
N ASP A 576 31.67 -38.26 -56.20
CA ASP A 576 32.73 -39.16 -56.73
C ASP A 576 33.38 -38.65 -58.04
N ALA A 577 33.11 -37.39 -58.41
CA ALA A 577 33.62 -36.75 -59.63
C ALA A 577 34.87 -35.88 -59.34
N ASP A 578 36.05 -36.50 -59.30
CA ASP A 578 37.35 -35.85 -59.15
C ASP A 578 37.71 -34.94 -60.35
N TYR A 579 37.43 -33.63 -60.28
CA TYR A 579 38.02 -32.65 -61.24
C TYR A 579 38.29 -31.23 -60.67
N ASP A 580 39.56 -30.86 -60.83
CA ASP A 580 40.22 -29.55 -60.99
C ASP A 580 40.14 -28.40 -59.96
N GLU A 581 41.28 -27.72 -59.84
CA GLU A 581 41.74 -27.00 -58.66
C GLU A 581 41.56 -25.47 -58.75
N SER A 582 40.38 -24.93 -58.41
CA SER A 582 40.21 -23.47 -58.14
C SER A 582 38.91 -23.04 -57.42
N GLY A 583 38.07 -23.96 -56.95
CA GLY A 583 36.84 -23.62 -56.21
C GLY A 583 36.64 -24.52 -54.99
N PRO A 584 35.93 -24.05 -53.94
CA PRO A 584 35.63 -24.90 -52.79
C PRO A 584 34.71 -26.05 -53.19
N SER A 585 34.96 -27.25 -52.65
CA SER A 585 34.19 -28.45 -52.97
C SER A 585 32.70 -28.27 -52.66
N VAL A 586 31.83 -28.95 -53.41
CA VAL A 586 30.38 -28.98 -53.13
C VAL A 586 30.12 -29.46 -51.68
N ALA A 587 30.96 -30.38 -51.18
CA ALA A 587 30.92 -30.81 -49.77
C ALA A 587 31.25 -29.69 -48.78
N ASP A 588 32.27 -28.86 -49.06
CA ASP A 588 32.62 -27.71 -48.22
C ASP A 588 31.54 -26.63 -48.24
N GLN A 589 30.92 -26.40 -49.41
CA GLN A 589 29.83 -25.45 -49.56
C GLN A 589 28.59 -25.89 -48.77
N ILE A 590 28.21 -27.17 -48.86
CA ILE A 590 27.13 -27.76 -48.03
C ILE A 590 27.48 -27.65 -46.54
N GLY A 591 28.73 -27.94 -46.15
CA GLY A 591 29.19 -27.83 -44.76
C GLY A 591 29.02 -26.43 -44.16
N ARG A 592 29.26 -25.37 -44.95
CA ARG A 592 29.01 -23.97 -44.51
C ARG A 592 27.53 -23.70 -44.27
N VAL A 593 26.63 -24.18 -45.13
CA VAL A 593 25.18 -24.03 -44.95
C VAL A 593 24.73 -24.78 -43.68
N GLU A 594 25.24 -25.99 -43.42
CA GLU A 594 24.98 -26.73 -42.19
C GLU A 594 25.50 -26.01 -40.92
N GLU A 595 26.65 -25.34 -41.00
CA GLU A 595 27.18 -24.54 -39.89
C GLU A 595 26.30 -23.30 -39.60
N LEU A 596 25.83 -22.62 -40.64
CA LEU A 596 24.89 -21.51 -40.51
C LEU A 596 23.55 -21.97 -39.91
N LEU A 597 23.02 -23.13 -40.32
CA LEU A 597 21.83 -23.74 -39.71
C LEU A 597 22.04 -24.10 -38.22
N LYS A 598 23.22 -24.61 -37.84
CA LYS A 598 23.57 -24.86 -36.43
C LYS A 598 23.62 -23.56 -35.62
N LYS A 599 24.25 -22.50 -36.15
CA LYS A 599 24.29 -21.16 -35.55
C LYS A 599 22.89 -20.56 -35.38
N LEU A 600 22.03 -20.68 -36.39
CA LEU A 600 20.64 -20.21 -36.38
C LEU A 600 19.80 -20.90 -35.29
N ASN A 601 19.92 -22.22 -35.16
CA ASN A 601 19.26 -23.00 -34.11
C ASN A 601 19.81 -22.74 -32.71
N LEU A 602 21.08 -22.33 -32.57
CA LEU A 602 21.63 -21.86 -31.29
C LEU A 602 20.99 -20.52 -30.88
N VAL A 603 20.85 -19.57 -31.80
CA VAL A 603 20.20 -18.28 -31.55
C VAL A 603 18.71 -18.46 -31.20
N LYS A 604 18.00 -19.38 -31.87
CA LYS A 604 16.61 -19.75 -31.50
C LYS A 604 16.51 -20.27 -30.06
N ARG A 605 17.42 -21.16 -29.64
CA ARG A 605 17.46 -21.69 -28.26
C ARG A 605 17.80 -20.61 -27.23
N GLU A 606 18.79 -19.74 -27.52
CA GLU A 606 19.11 -18.61 -26.64
C GLU A 606 17.90 -17.68 -26.45
N ARG A 607 17.21 -17.31 -27.54
CA ARG A 607 16.02 -16.46 -27.49
C ARG A 607 14.90 -17.06 -26.64
N MET A 608 14.63 -18.36 -26.80
CA MET A 608 13.64 -19.09 -25.99
C MET A 608 14.01 -19.08 -24.50
N GLN A 609 15.29 -19.27 -24.16
CA GLN A 609 15.75 -19.24 -22.77
C GLN A 609 15.63 -17.83 -22.18
N VAL A 610 16.06 -16.78 -22.89
CA VAL A 610 15.96 -15.39 -22.41
C VAL A 610 14.50 -14.97 -22.20
N LEU A 611 13.57 -15.42 -23.06
CA LEU A 611 12.13 -15.19 -22.85
C LEU A 611 11.60 -15.92 -21.61
N LYS A 612 12.09 -17.14 -21.32
CA LYS A 612 11.75 -17.88 -20.10
C LYS A 612 12.27 -17.14 -18.86
N ASP A 613 13.55 -16.75 -18.84
CA ASP A 613 14.18 -16.00 -17.75
C ASP A 613 13.45 -14.67 -17.48
N LEU A 614 13.00 -13.99 -18.54
CA LEU A 614 12.19 -12.77 -18.43
C LEU A 614 10.83 -13.05 -17.79
N LYS A 615 10.10 -14.09 -18.24
CA LYS A 615 8.80 -14.46 -17.68
C LYS A 615 8.90 -14.81 -16.20
N GLU A 616 9.91 -15.58 -15.80
CA GLU A 616 10.14 -15.94 -14.40
C GLU A 616 10.40 -14.70 -13.54
N LYS A 617 11.33 -13.82 -13.94
CA LYS A 617 11.67 -12.60 -13.18
C LYS A 617 10.51 -11.61 -13.06
N VAL A 618 9.73 -11.43 -14.12
CA VAL A 618 8.55 -10.54 -14.12
C VAL A 618 7.44 -11.12 -13.24
N HIS A 619 7.28 -12.44 -13.17
CA HIS A 619 6.30 -13.08 -12.28
C HIS A 619 6.71 -12.98 -10.80
N THR A 620 8.01 -13.02 -10.48
CA THR A 620 8.50 -12.88 -9.09
C THR A 620 8.52 -11.45 -8.55
N ASP A 621 8.14 -10.46 -9.36
CA ASP A 621 8.32 -9.04 -9.02
C ASP A 621 7.08 -8.43 -8.34
N ASP A 622 7.22 -8.06 -7.07
CA ASP A 622 6.19 -7.42 -6.25
C ASP A 622 6.62 -6.00 -5.85
N ILE A 623 5.81 -5.01 -6.23
CA ILE A 623 6.03 -3.59 -5.92
C ILE A 623 5.11 -3.07 -4.80
N SER A 624 4.31 -3.93 -4.16
CA SER A 624 3.28 -3.52 -3.18
C SER A 624 3.84 -2.65 -2.05
N ASN A 625 5.02 -2.98 -1.52
CA ASN A 625 5.66 -2.18 -0.47
C ASN A 625 6.11 -0.79 -0.97
N MET A 626 6.60 -0.70 -2.22
CA MET A 626 6.98 0.58 -2.84
C MET A 626 5.76 1.48 -3.09
N LEU A 627 4.61 0.88 -3.46
CA LEU A 627 3.34 1.57 -3.61
C LEU A 627 2.78 2.06 -2.26
N ILE A 628 2.84 1.23 -1.21
CA ILE A 628 2.41 1.62 0.16
C ILE A 628 3.22 2.82 0.66
N LEU A 629 4.56 2.76 0.55
CA LEU A 629 5.46 3.82 1.02
C LEU A 629 5.24 5.16 0.29
N ASN A 630 5.00 5.12 -1.03
CA ASN A 630 4.89 6.33 -1.84
C ASN A 630 3.44 6.80 -2.08
N LYS A 631 2.43 6.16 -1.48
CA LYS A 631 0.99 6.42 -1.68
C LYS A 631 0.60 7.90 -1.73
N LYS A 632 1.18 8.75 -0.87
CA LYS A 632 0.91 10.20 -0.82
C LYS A 632 1.58 11.02 -1.94
N ALA A 633 2.69 10.55 -2.49
CA ALA A 633 3.37 11.17 -3.64
C ALA A 633 2.85 10.65 -4.98
N LEU A 634 2.25 9.46 -4.99
CA LEU A 634 1.90 8.70 -6.20
C LEU A 634 0.61 9.12 -6.91
N ALA A 635 -0.32 9.80 -6.24
CA ALA A 635 -1.68 10.07 -6.75
C ALA A 635 -1.76 10.75 -8.15
N ASN A 636 -0.64 11.27 -8.68
CA ASN A 636 -0.53 11.78 -10.06
C ASN A 636 0.69 11.23 -10.86
N HIS A 637 1.48 10.30 -10.31
CA HIS A 637 2.77 9.87 -10.87
C HIS A 637 2.99 8.34 -10.94
N GLU A 638 1.98 7.51 -10.68
CA GLU A 638 2.07 6.03 -10.72
C GLU A 638 2.75 5.49 -11.99
N ASN A 639 2.38 5.99 -13.16
CA ASN A 639 2.98 5.58 -14.44
C ASN A 639 4.50 5.83 -14.53
N GLN A 640 5.03 6.86 -13.85
CA GLN A 640 6.48 7.12 -13.83
C GLN A 640 7.21 6.11 -12.93
N LEU A 641 6.62 5.74 -11.78
CA LEU A 641 7.15 4.68 -10.94
C LEU A 641 7.12 3.33 -11.67
N PHE A 642 6.00 3.01 -12.35
CA PHE A 642 5.90 1.79 -13.15
C PHE A 642 6.98 1.73 -14.24
N GLN A 643 7.24 2.83 -14.96
CA GLN A 643 8.30 2.89 -15.97
C GLN A 643 9.71 2.71 -15.37
N ALA A 644 9.99 3.35 -14.23
CA ALA A 644 11.27 3.22 -13.54
C ALA A 644 11.49 1.78 -13.03
N GLU A 645 10.46 1.14 -12.47
CA GLU A 645 10.54 -0.26 -12.05
C GLU A 645 10.64 -1.21 -13.24
N LEU A 646 9.92 -1.00 -14.33
CA LEU A 646 10.04 -1.84 -15.54
C LEU A 646 11.41 -1.70 -16.22
N GLU A 647 12.16 -0.62 -15.98
CA GLU A 647 13.50 -0.42 -16.56
C GLU A 647 14.50 -1.52 -16.15
N LYS A 648 14.33 -2.18 -15.00
CA LYS A 648 15.16 -3.34 -14.60
C LYS A 648 15.10 -4.50 -15.62
N PHE A 649 13.99 -4.63 -16.36
CA PHE A 649 13.79 -5.65 -17.39
C PHE A 649 14.39 -5.27 -18.76
N ARG A 650 14.80 -4.02 -19.02
CA ARG A 650 15.43 -3.59 -20.29
C ARG A 650 16.63 -4.43 -20.68
N SER A 651 17.39 -4.91 -19.70
CA SER A 651 18.52 -5.83 -19.89
C SER A 651 18.16 -7.09 -20.69
N HIS A 652 16.98 -7.66 -20.45
CA HIS A 652 16.50 -8.88 -21.11
C HIS A 652 15.88 -8.54 -22.46
N GLN A 653 15.12 -7.43 -22.58
CA GLN A 653 14.61 -6.93 -23.85
C GLN A 653 15.75 -6.65 -24.86
N ASN A 654 16.81 -5.96 -24.43
CA ASN A 654 17.98 -5.67 -25.27
C ASN A 654 18.66 -6.97 -25.75
N ARG A 655 18.71 -8.01 -24.91
CA ARG A 655 19.22 -9.32 -25.30
C ARG A 655 18.31 -10.02 -26.32
N LEU A 656 16.98 -9.97 -26.16
CA LEU A 656 16.02 -10.47 -27.15
C LEU A 656 16.20 -9.75 -28.50
N ILE A 657 16.24 -8.42 -28.52
CA ILE A 657 16.50 -7.61 -29.73
C ILE A 657 17.82 -8.03 -30.40
N SER A 658 18.89 -8.23 -29.62
CA SER A 658 20.17 -8.72 -30.13
C SER A 658 20.06 -10.08 -30.82
N THR A 659 19.30 -11.03 -30.26
CA THR A 659 19.05 -12.34 -30.91
C THR A 659 18.28 -12.21 -32.22
N VAL A 660 17.31 -11.30 -32.32
CA VAL A 660 16.55 -11.05 -33.56
C VAL A 660 17.45 -10.44 -34.63
N HIS A 661 18.28 -9.45 -34.31
CA HIS A 661 19.25 -8.88 -35.25
C HIS A 661 20.27 -9.94 -35.73
N LYS A 662 20.78 -10.78 -34.82
CA LYS A 662 21.71 -11.87 -35.14
C LYS A 662 21.05 -12.92 -36.04
N GLN A 663 19.79 -13.27 -35.81
CA GLN A 663 19.01 -14.12 -36.71
C GLN A 663 18.89 -13.51 -38.11
N SER A 664 18.50 -12.23 -38.22
CA SER A 664 18.35 -11.56 -39.52
C SER A 664 19.66 -11.54 -40.32
N SER A 665 20.80 -11.32 -39.65
CA SER A 665 22.12 -11.42 -40.27
C SER A 665 22.43 -12.84 -40.77
N LEU A 666 22.21 -13.86 -39.92
CA LEU A 666 22.46 -15.26 -40.28
C LEU A 666 21.53 -15.76 -41.39
N LEU A 667 20.27 -15.31 -41.45
CA LEU A 667 19.35 -15.62 -42.55
C LEU A 667 19.81 -15.00 -43.87
N LYS A 668 20.31 -13.76 -43.87
CA LYS A 668 20.87 -13.13 -45.08
C LYS A 668 22.11 -13.87 -45.58
N GLU A 669 22.99 -14.27 -44.66
CA GLU A 669 24.18 -15.06 -44.97
C GLU A 669 23.79 -16.44 -45.53
N LEU A 670 22.85 -17.14 -44.86
CA LEU A 670 22.31 -18.44 -45.29
C LEU A 670 21.70 -18.37 -46.69
N THR A 671 20.81 -17.41 -46.95
CA THR A 671 20.18 -17.22 -48.28
C THR A 671 21.22 -16.94 -49.36
N LYS A 672 22.29 -16.19 -49.05
CA LYS A 672 23.38 -15.97 -49.99
C LYS A 672 24.16 -17.26 -50.26
N THR A 673 24.70 -17.91 -49.23
CA THR A 673 25.54 -19.11 -49.38
C THR A 673 24.77 -20.28 -50.03
N TYR A 674 23.49 -20.42 -49.73
CA TYR A 674 22.62 -21.41 -50.37
C TYR A 674 22.23 -21.00 -51.80
N GLY A 675 22.04 -19.71 -52.07
CA GLY A 675 21.87 -19.19 -53.43
C GLY A 675 23.09 -19.45 -54.31
N ASP A 676 24.30 -19.23 -53.77
CA ASP A 676 25.57 -19.51 -54.44
C ASP A 676 25.69 -21.03 -54.76
N LEU A 677 25.34 -21.91 -53.83
CA LEU A 677 25.28 -23.36 -54.02
C LEU A 677 24.29 -23.81 -55.11
N LEU A 678 23.12 -23.16 -55.20
CA LEU A 678 22.09 -23.48 -56.21
C LEU A 678 22.43 -22.98 -57.62
N GLN A 679 23.40 -22.08 -57.79
CA GLN A 679 23.90 -21.66 -59.11
C GLN A 679 24.94 -22.62 -59.69
N ASP A 680 25.43 -23.60 -58.92
CA ASP A 680 26.37 -24.60 -59.41
C ASP A 680 25.70 -25.48 -60.49
N PRO A 681 26.26 -25.58 -61.72
CA PRO A 681 25.71 -26.41 -62.78
C PRO A 681 25.49 -27.86 -62.39
N ARG A 682 26.30 -28.40 -61.46
CA ARG A 682 26.25 -29.78 -60.96
C ARG A 682 25.00 -30.06 -60.11
N VAL A 683 24.48 -29.04 -59.43
CA VAL A 683 23.30 -29.12 -58.54
C VAL A 683 21.99 -28.98 -59.31
N ARG A 684 22.03 -28.31 -60.47
CA ARG A 684 20.84 -27.83 -61.19
C ARG A 684 20.06 -28.91 -61.95
N SER A 685 20.70 -30.01 -62.34
CA SER A 685 20.05 -31.14 -63.03
C SER A 685 19.22 -32.00 -62.07
N ASP A 686 19.75 -32.29 -60.88
CA ASP A 686 19.09 -33.17 -59.91
C ASP A 686 17.93 -32.47 -59.21
N GLN A 687 18.05 -31.17 -58.98
CA GLN A 687 16.99 -30.31 -58.44
C GLN A 687 15.67 -30.43 -59.22
N GLN A 688 15.70 -30.53 -60.55
CA GLN A 688 14.47 -30.59 -61.37
C GLN A 688 13.76 -31.95 -61.28
N LYS A 689 14.51 -33.06 -61.22
CA LYS A 689 13.94 -34.39 -61.01
C LYS A 689 13.36 -34.49 -59.59
N TYR A 690 14.13 -34.04 -58.59
CA TYR A 690 13.75 -33.99 -57.18
C TYR A 690 12.48 -33.16 -56.93
N ASP A 691 12.37 -31.95 -57.50
CA ASP A 691 11.21 -31.07 -57.31
C ASP A 691 9.89 -31.66 -57.84
N SER A 692 9.93 -32.68 -58.71
CA SER A 692 8.72 -33.37 -59.18
C SER A 692 8.23 -34.42 -58.18
N ILE A 693 9.14 -35.25 -57.64
CA ILE A 693 8.85 -36.30 -56.66
C ILE A 693 8.50 -35.67 -55.31
N GLN A 694 9.17 -34.58 -54.92
CA GLN A 694 8.85 -33.84 -53.72
C GLN A 694 7.47 -33.18 -53.74
N LYS A 695 6.97 -32.73 -54.89
CA LYS A 695 5.63 -32.13 -54.95
C LYS A 695 4.54 -33.16 -54.64
N SER A 696 4.66 -34.39 -55.16
CA SER A 696 3.74 -35.48 -54.80
C SER A 696 3.91 -35.90 -53.34
N LYS A 697 5.15 -36.08 -52.85
CA LYS A 697 5.43 -36.39 -51.43
C LYS A 697 4.86 -35.32 -50.49
N SER A 698 5.09 -34.04 -50.77
CA SER A 698 4.58 -32.91 -49.99
C SER A 698 3.05 -32.83 -49.99
N THR A 699 2.38 -33.16 -51.10
CA THR A 699 0.91 -33.19 -51.14
C THR A 699 0.34 -34.32 -50.28
N VAL A 700 0.93 -35.52 -50.34
CA VAL A 700 0.56 -36.65 -49.46
C VAL A 700 0.82 -36.32 -48.00
N MET A 701 2.02 -35.84 -47.68
CA MET A 701 2.41 -35.44 -46.32
C MET A 701 1.53 -34.31 -45.79
N HIS A 702 1.16 -33.32 -46.60
CA HIS A 702 0.24 -32.25 -46.17
C HIS A 702 -1.16 -32.79 -45.86
N LYS A 703 -1.70 -33.71 -46.66
CA LYS A 703 -2.99 -34.36 -46.36
C LYS A 703 -2.92 -35.09 -45.00
N TYR A 704 -1.94 -35.97 -44.82
CA TYR A 704 -1.86 -36.79 -43.60
C TYR A 704 -1.41 -36.01 -42.37
N LYS A 705 -0.59 -34.95 -42.52
CA LYS A 705 -0.31 -33.98 -41.46
C LYS A 705 -1.56 -33.23 -41.02
N LYS A 706 -2.45 -32.86 -41.95
CA LYS A 706 -3.75 -32.27 -41.61
C LYS A 706 -4.62 -33.27 -40.82
N VAL A 707 -4.71 -34.53 -41.26
CA VAL A 707 -5.44 -35.59 -40.53
C VAL A 707 -4.86 -35.79 -39.12
N PHE A 708 -3.53 -35.92 -39.00
CA PHE A 708 -2.86 -36.07 -37.71
C PHE A 708 -3.05 -34.86 -36.78
N ASN A 709 -2.95 -33.63 -37.31
CA ASN A 709 -3.21 -32.42 -36.53
C ASN A 709 -4.67 -32.39 -36.02
N VAL A 710 -5.65 -32.69 -36.87
CA VAL A 710 -7.07 -32.78 -36.45
C VAL A 710 -7.25 -33.87 -35.38
N HIS A 711 -6.55 -35.00 -35.48
CA HIS A 711 -6.57 -36.02 -34.42
C HIS A 711 -5.99 -35.52 -33.09
N GLN A 712 -4.87 -34.80 -33.12
CA GLN A 712 -4.28 -34.17 -31.93
C GLN A 712 -5.20 -33.09 -31.34
N ASP A 713 -5.79 -32.24 -32.17
CA ASP A 713 -6.74 -31.20 -31.76
C ASP A 713 -8.01 -31.82 -31.13
N LEU A 714 -8.50 -32.94 -31.67
CA LEU A 714 -9.61 -33.71 -31.10
C LEU A 714 -9.25 -34.33 -29.74
N ILE A 715 -8.06 -34.90 -29.58
CA ILE A 715 -7.59 -35.43 -28.28
C ILE A 715 -7.47 -34.29 -27.25
N GLN A 716 -6.87 -33.16 -27.62
CA GLN A 716 -6.74 -32.01 -26.73
C GLN A 716 -8.11 -31.40 -26.38
N GLY A 717 -9.04 -31.36 -27.34
CA GLY A 717 -10.43 -30.96 -27.12
C GLY A 717 -11.15 -31.89 -26.14
N LEU A 718 -11.05 -33.21 -26.34
CA LEU A 718 -11.62 -34.22 -25.45
C LEU A 718 -11.04 -34.16 -24.03
N LEU A 719 -9.73 -34.00 -23.87
CA LEU A 719 -9.10 -33.87 -22.55
C LEU A 719 -9.57 -32.62 -21.81
N ARG A 720 -9.70 -31.48 -22.50
CA ARG A 720 -10.26 -30.25 -21.92
C ARG A 720 -11.71 -30.43 -21.52
N ALA A 721 -12.52 -31.07 -22.36
CA ALA A 721 -13.94 -31.31 -22.07
C ALA A 721 -14.13 -32.31 -20.91
N GLN A 722 -13.27 -33.32 -20.79
CA GLN A 722 -13.24 -34.21 -19.62
C GLN A 722 -12.85 -33.47 -18.32
N SER A 723 -11.83 -32.60 -18.36
CA SER A 723 -11.47 -31.74 -17.21
C SER A 723 -12.65 -30.85 -16.81
N PHE A 724 -13.24 -30.15 -17.79
CA PHE A 724 -14.42 -29.31 -17.60
C PHE A 724 -15.58 -30.06 -16.93
N TYR A 725 -15.94 -31.25 -17.41
CA TYR A 725 -17.04 -32.02 -16.80
C TYR A 725 -16.69 -32.55 -15.41
N SER A 726 -15.41 -32.82 -15.11
CA SER A 726 -14.96 -33.17 -13.75
C SER A 726 -15.06 -31.97 -12.79
N GLU A 727 -14.55 -30.81 -13.18
CA GLU A 727 -14.59 -29.57 -12.39
C GLU A 727 -16.03 -29.05 -12.20
N MET A 728 -16.85 -29.15 -13.25
CA MET A 728 -18.27 -28.82 -13.20
C MET A 728 -19.01 -29.77 -12.25
N LYS A 729 -18.70 -31.06 -12.27
CA LYS A 729 -19.29 -32.04 -11.34
C LYS A 729 -18.95 -31.72 -9.88
N GLU A 730 -17.70 -31.38 -9.56
CA GLU A 730 -17.32 -30.96 -8.20
C GLU A 730 -18.07 -29.69 -7.75
N SER A 731 -18.20 -28.71 -8.65
CA SER A 731 -18.93 -27.46 -8.40
C SER A 731 -20.43 -27.70 -8.18
N VAL A 732 -21.03 -28.58 -8.96
CA VAL A 732 -22.45 -28.96 -8.89
C VAL A 732 -22.74 -29.85 -7.68
N ASP A 733 -21.87 -30.79 -7.32
CA ASP A 733 -21.97 -31.59 -6.09
C ASP A 733 -21.82 -30.71 -4.83
N SER A 734 -20.99 -29.66 -4.88
CA SER A 734 -20.90 -28.64 -3.82
C SER A 734 -22.20 -27.85 -3.69
N THR A 735 -22.77 -27.42 -4.82
CA THR A 735 -24.08 -26.73 -4.86
C THR A 735 -25.20 -27.64 -4.36
N GLN A 736 -25.19 -28.93 -4.69
CA GLN A 736 -26.14 -29.92 -4.16
C GLN A 736 -26.05 -30.01 -2.63
N LYS A 737 -24.84 -30.11 -2.05
CA LYS A 737 -24.66 -30.14 -0.58
C LYS A 737 -25.17 -28.87 0.09
N ASN A 738 -24.99 -27.71 -0.53
CA ASN A 738 -25.53 -26.44 -0.03
C ASN A 738 -27.06 -26.42 -0.06
N VAL A 739 -27.67 -26.91 -1.14
CA VAL A 739 -29.13 -27.09 -1.26
C VAL A 739 -29.67 -28.07 -0.21
N GLU A 740 -29.03 -29.23 -0.03
CA GLU A 740 -29.43 -30.24 0.96
C GLU A 740 -29.33 -29.71 2.39
N THR A 741 -28.25 -28.98 2.70
CA THR A 741 -28.04 -28.34 4.01
C THR A 741 -29.10 -27.25 4.26
N PHE A 742 -29.38 -26.41 3.26
CA PHE A 742 -30.45 -25.42 3.32
C PHE A 742 -31.80 -26.08 3.59
N VAL A 743 -32.21 -27.05 2.77
CA VAL A 743 -33.50 -27.75 2.90
C VAL A 743 -33.60 -28.51 4.24
N SER A 744 -32.51 -29.08 4.74
CA SER A 744 -32.46 -29.73 6.06
C SER A 744 -32.72 -28.72 7.20
N ASN A 745 -31.97 -27.61 7.22
CA ASN A 745 -32.13 -26.55 8.23
C ASN A 745 -33.54 -25.94 8.22
N ARG A 746 -34.10 -25.72 7.02
CA ARG A 746 -35.46 -25.21 6.81
C ARG A 746 -36.55 -26.16 7.31
N ARG A 747 -36.38 -27.47 7.09
CA ARG A 747 -37.28 -28.50 7.62
C ARG A 747 -37.19 -28.58 9.15
N ALA A 748 -35.99 -28.44 9.72
CA ALA A 748 -35.80 -28.41 11.18
C ALA A 748 -36.47 -27.17 11.82
N GLU A 749 -36.27 -25.99 11.25
CA GLU A 749 -36.94 -24.74 11.65
C GLU A 749 -38.48 -24.89 11.58
N GLY A 750 -39.01 -25.40 10.46
CA GLY A 750 -40.44 -25.64 10.30
C GLY A 750 -41.00 -26.67 11.28
N ALA A 751 -40.26 -27.74 11.59
CA ALA A 751 -40.67 -28.74 12.58
C ALA A 751 -40.69 -28.19 14.02
N GLN A 752 -39.72 -27.33 14.38
CA GLN A 752 -39.70 -26.65 15.67
C GLN A 752 -40.87 -25.67 15.81
N LEU A 753 -41.14 -24.86 14.78
CA LEU A 753 -42.28 -23.95 14.75
C LEU A 753 -43.61 -24.72 14.84
N LEU A 754 -43.76 -25.81 14.09
CA LEU A 754 -44.94 -26.67 14.17
C LEU A 754 -45.17 -27.21 15.60
N SER A 755 -44.11 -27.69 16.25
CA SER A 755 -44.18 -28.16 17.64
C SER A 755 -44.56 -27.04 18.62
N GLN A 756 -44.05 -25.82 18.44
CA GLN A 756 -44.42 -24.67 19.27
C GLN A 756 -45.88 -24.23 19.06
N ILE A 757 -46.37 -24.25 17.81
CA ILE A 757 -47.78 -23.96 17.49
C ILE A 757 -48.70 -25.00 18.13
N GLU A 758 -48.37 -26.29 18.00
CA GLU A 758 -49.16 -27.39 18.58
C GLU A 758 -49.14 -27.35 20.12
N GLN A 759 -48.00 -27.06 20.74
CA GLN A 759 -47.89 -26.89 22.19
C GLN A 759 -48.63 -25.65 22.70
N THR A 760 -48.59 -24.53 21.98
CA THR A 760 -49.36 -23.32 22.32
C THR A 760 -50.86 -23.60 22.22
N ARG A 761 -51.29 -24.31 21.17
CA ARG A 761 -52.70 -24.65 20.94
C ARG A 761 -53.23 -25.67 21.95
N SER A 762 -52.43 -26.65 22.35
CA SER A 762 -52.80 -27.61 23.40
C SER A 762 -52.85 -26.97 24.78
N ASN A 763 -51.91 -26.06 25.10
CA ASN A 763 -51.94 -25.28 26.34
C ASN A 763 -53.15 -24.32 26.39
N ALA A 764 -53.51 -23.68 25.27
CA ALA A 764 -54.72 -22.87 25.17
C ALA A 764 -56.00 -23.70 25.38
N ALA A 765 -56.08 -24.89 24.77
CA ALA A 765 -57.19 -25.81 24.98
C ALA A 765 -57.29 -26.31 26.44
N GLY A 766 -56.16 -26.65 27.06
CA GLY A 766 -56.09 -27.03 28.48
C GLY A 766 -56.48 -25.90 29.42
N SER A 767 -56.07 -24.65 29.12
CA SER A 767 -56.47 -23.47 29.88
C SER A 767 -57.96 -23.14 29.72
N ALA A 768 -58.55 -23.38 28.54
CA ALA A 768 -59.98 -23.22 28.32
C ALA A 768 -60.80 -24.26 29.13
N ALA A 769 -60.40 -25.53 29.09
CA ALA A 769 -61.01 -26.59 29.89
C ALA A 769 -60.91 -26.31 31.41
N ALA A 770 -59.75 -25.83 31.88
CA ALA A 770 -59.57 -25.45 33.28
C ALA A 770 -60.42 -24.23 33.70
N ALA A 771 -60.63 -23.26 32.81
CA ALA A 771 -61.50 -22.12 33.05
C ALA A 771 -62.98 -22.51 33.09
N GLU A 772 -63.41 -23.44 32.23
CA GLU A 772 -64.75 -24.01 32.23
C GLU A 772 -65.02 -24.83 33.51
N HIS A 773 -64.04 -25.62 33.95
CA HIS A 773 -64.13 -26.40 35.19
C HIS A 773 -64.24 -25.51 36.45
N ARG A 774 -63.58 -24.34 36.48
CA ARG A 774 -63.77 -23.33 37.54
C ARG A 774 -65.15 -22.69 37.51
N ARG A 775 -65.65 -22.30 36.32
CA ARG A 775 -67.03 -21.79 36.16
C ARG A 775 -68.08 -22.78 36.67
N MET A 776 -67.86 -24.07 36.47
CA MET A 776 -68.75 -25.13 36.97
C MET A 776 -68.72 -25.23 38.51
N GLN A 777 -67.55 -25.07 39.14
CA GLN A 777 -67.42 -25.02 40.61
C GLN A 777 -68.10 -23.79 41.22
N GLU A 778 -67.88 -22.60 40.66
CA GLU A 778 -68.53 -21.35 41.12
C GLU A 778 -70.07 -21.40 40.98
N LEU A 779 -70.60 -22.18 40.03
CA LEU A 779 -72.04 -22.41 39.90
C LEU A 779 -72.58 -23.31 41.03
N MET A 780 -71.80 -24.31 41.44
CA MET A 780 -72.16 -25.27 42.50
C MET A 780 -72.17 -24.62 43.88
N GLU A 781 -71.22 -23.72 44.15
CA GLU A 781 -71.09 -23.01 45.43
C GLU A 781 -72.24 -22.03 45.70
N ARG A 782 -72.93 -21.55 44.64
CA ARG A 782 -74.10 -20.64 44.75
C ARG A 782 -75.42 -21.33 45.10
N LEU A 783 -75.44 -22.66 45.27
CA LEU A 783 -76.66 -23.46 45.44
C LEU A 783 -76.84 -24.10 46.84
N SER A 784 -76.00 -23.77 47.82
CA SER A 784 -76.07 -24.32 49.18
C SER A 784 -76.32 -23.23 50.25
N MET A 785 -77.18 -23.50 51.24
CA MET A 785 -77.58 -22.57 52.31
C MET A 785 -77.58 -23.24 53.70
N ASP A 786 -77.07 -22.48 54.67
CA ASP A 786 -76.74 -22.75 56.08
C ASP A 786 -77.96 -22.95 57.02
N PRO A 787 -77.85 -23.44 58.29
CA PRO A 787 -77.40 -22.56 59.41
C PRO A 787 -76.78 -23.16 60.71
N LYS A 788 -75.83 -22.39 61.32
CA LYS A 788 -75.59 -22.03 62.77
C LYS A 788 -76.01 -23.02 63.91
N ALA A 789 -75.27 -23.19 65.02
CA ALA A 789 -74.59 -22.23 65.92
C ALA A 789 -73.66 -22.98 66.94
N THR A 790 -73.01 -22.47 68.02
CA THR A 790 -72.86 -21.13 68.68
C THR A 790 -71.64 -21.12 69.63
N SER A 791 -70.90 -20.01 69.78
CA SER A 791 -70.11 -19.62 71.00
C SER A 791 -69.57 -18.17 70.88
N PRO A 792 -69.28 -17.44 71.98
CA PRO A 792 -69.32 -15.97 71.98
C PRO A 792 -67.98 -15.23 71.77
N SER A 793 -68.10 -13.92 71.50
CA SER A 793 -67.15 -13.05 70.82
C SER A 793 -65.99 -12.50 71.66
N LYS A 794 -64.80 -12.42 71.05
CA LYS A 794 -63.66 -11.61 71.52
C LYS A 794 -63.43 -10.40 70.62
N THR A 795 -63.00 -9.30 71.23
CA THR A 795 -62.79 -7.97 70.64
C THR A 795 -61.61 -7.92 69.67
N ASN A 796 -61.78 -7.31 68.50
CA ASN A 796 -60.69 -7.03 67.55
C ASN A 796 -60.91 -5.70 66.82
N ALA A 797 -60.00 -4.74 67.06
CA ALA A 797 -59.83 -3.45 66.38
C ALA A 797 -58.52 -2.80 66.86
N PRO A 798 -57.89 -1.88 66.11
CA PRO A 798 -57.85 -1.71 64.65
C PRO A 798 -56.38 -1.63 64.14
N ALA A 799 -56.20 -1.13 62.91
CA ALA A 799 -54.94 -0.70 62.27
C ALA A 799 -54.14 -1.72 61.42
N LEU A 800 -53.69 -1.19 60.28
CA LEU A 800 -53.00 -1.79 59.12
C LEU A 800 -51.54 -2.21 59.42
N ALA A 801 -50.80 -2.94 58.58
CA ALA A 801 -51.05 -3.98 57.55
C ALA A 801 -49.69 -4.30 56.88
N GLN A 802 -49.40 -5.56 56.51
CA GLN A 802 -48.73 -5.92 55.22
C GLN A 802 -48.48 -7.43 55.05
N ARG A 803 -48.09 -7.83 53.83
CA ARG A 803 -48.14 -9.20 53.30
C ARG A 803 -46.78 -9.91 53.29
N ALA A 804 -46.89 -11.23 53.38
CA ALA A 804 -45.88 -12.27 53.21
C ALA A 804 -44.79 -12.04 52.13
N ALA A 805 -43.57 -12.46 52.45
CA ALA A 805 -42.57 -12.93 51.48
C ALA A 805 -41.53 -13.88 52.13
N ALA A 806 -41.31 -15.05 51.49
CA ALA A 806 -40.14 -15.96 51.59
C ALA A 806 -39.69 -16.55 52.94
N PRO A 807 -39.04 -17.74 52.87
CA PRO A 807 -37.91 -18.09 53.72
C PRO A 807 -36.62 -18.31 52.90
N ARG A 808 -35.45 -18.10 53.51
CA ARG A 808 -34.11 -18.25 52.90
C ARG A 808 -33.14 -18.97 53.85
N SER A 809 -32.38 -19.92 53.30
CA SER A 809 -30.97 -20.24 53.64
C SER A 809 -30.63 -20.80 55.04
N PRO A 810 -29.44 -21.41 55.17
CA PRO A 810 -28.26 -20.74 55.74
C PRO A 810 -26.95 -20.99 54.92
N ALA A 811 -25.81 -20.30 55.08
CA ALA A 811 -25.37 -19.02 55.67
C ALA A 811 -23.97 -18.68 55.07
N LEU A 812 -23.44 -17.44 55.05
CA LEU A 812 -22.76 -16.74 56.17
C LEU A 812 -22.38 -15.26 55.83
N ALA A 813 -22.53 -14.35 56.83
CA ALA A 813 -21.76 -13.11 57.15
C ALA A 813 -21.46 -11.99 56.08
N THR A 814 -21.44 -10.66 56.36
CA THR A 814 -21.83 -9.79 57.52
C THR A 814 -21.89 -8.27 57.18
N GLN A 815 -22.89 -7.55 57.73
CA GLN A 815 -22.93 -6.14 58.27
C GLN A 815 -22.80 -4.82 57.44
N ASN A 816 -23.87 -3.98 57.56
CA ASN A 816 -23.96 -2.52 57.86
C ASN A 816 -23.39 -1.42 56.91
N ALA A 817 -23.92 -0.18 56.79
CA ALA A 817 -25.22 0.46 57.11
C ALA A 817 -25.39 1.85 56.39
N ASP A 818 -26.62 2.38 56.33
CA ASP A 818 -27.17 3.56 55.56
C ASP A 818 -27.01 4.94 56.31
N PRO A 819 -27.64 6.13 56.01
CA PRO A 819 -28.52 6.59 54.89
C PRO A 819 -28.42 8.07 54.36
N ARG A 820 -29.04 8.40 53.19
CA ARG A 820 -30.16 9.42 53.01
C ARG A 820 -30.60 9.89 51.59
N PHE A 821 -31.94 9.93 51.39
CA PHE A 821 -32.84 10.87 50.62
C PHE A 821 -33.19 10.79 49.08
N THR A 822 -34.38 10.18 48.79
CA THR A 822 -35.59 10.60 47.98
C THR A 822 -35.61 11.06 46.49
N ILE A 823 -36.66 10.60 45.76
CA ILE A 823 -37.12 10.98 44.38
C ILE A 823 -38.68 10.88 44.24
N PRO A 824 -39.36 11.67 43.38
CA PRO A 824 -40.73 11.41 42.85
C PRO A 824 -40.82 11.19 41.30
N PRO A 825 -41.98 10.75 40.71
CA PRO A 825 -42.03 9.92 39.49
C PRO A 825 -42.50 10.59 38.16
N ARG A 826 -42.71 9.78 37.08
CA ARG A 826 -42.88 10.17 35.66
C ARG A 826 -44.11 9.50 34.98
N GLU A 827 -44.76 10.19 34.03
CA GLU A 827 -45.95 9.71 33.27
C GLU A 827 -45.67 9.33 31.79
N SER A 828 -46.70 8.76 31.12
CA SER A 828 -46.72 8.15 29.78
C SER A 828 -47.00 9.12 28.60
N PRO A 829 -46.77 8.73 27.33
CA PRO A 829 -47.30 9.42 26.15
C PRO A 829 -48.17 8.55 25.19
N VAL A 830 -48.93 9.25 24.33
CA VAL A 830 -49.92 8.77 23.33
C VAL A 830 -49.49 9.14 21.88
N PRO A 831 -50.14 8.63 20.79
CA PRO A 831 -49.48 8.43 19.48
C PRO A 831 -49.64 9.57 18.44
N VAL A 832 -48.90 9.44 17.32
CA VAL A 832 -48.87 10.37 16.17
C VAL A 832 -49.32 9.68 14.88
N TRP A 833 -49.98 10.42 13.99
CA TRP A 833 -50.61 9.94 12.74
C TRP A 833 -49.67 9.82 11.53
N GLN A 834 -50.05 8.97 10.57
CA GLN A 834 -49.39 8.75 9.28
C GLN A 834 -49.81 9.74 8.19
N GLN A 835 -48.94 9.95 7.19
CA GLN A 835 -49.34 10.37 5.84
C GLN A 835 -48.48 9.63 4.78
N GLN A 836 -49.04 9.40 3.59
CA GLN A 836 -48.52 8.46 2.58
C GLN A 836 -47.56 9.10 1.56
N GLY A 837 -46.66 8.28 1.00
CA GLY A 837 -45.90 8.58 -0.24
C GLY A 837 -45.85 7.34 -1.15
N PRO A 838 -46.00 7.47 -2.48
CA PRO A 838 -46.15 6.33 -3.40
C PRO A 838 -44.82 5.75 -3.91
N GLN A 839 -44.86 4.48 -4.32
CA GLN A 839 -43.74 3.70 -4.87
C GLN A 839 -43.47 3.98 -6.37
N GLN A 840 -42.21 3.77 -6.79
CA GLN A 840 -41.83 3.25 -8.11
C GLN A 840 -40.65 2.27 -7.95
N PRO A 841 -40.51 1.20 -8.78
CA PRO A 841 -39.54 0.12 -8.56
C PRO A 841 -38.32 0.17 -9.51
N VAL A 842 -37.24 -0.50 -9.10
CA VAL A 842 -36.04 -0.73 -9.93
C VAL A 842 -36.13 -2.13 -10.56
N GLN A 843 -35.88 -2.25 -11.87
CA GLN A 843 -35.85 -3.53 -12.60
C GLN A 843 -34.49 -3.79 -13.27
N ALA A 844 -34.23 -5.08 -13.50
CA ALA A 844 -32.94 -5.65 -13.89
C ALA A 844 -32.67 -5.59 -15.40
N PHE A 845 -31.39 -5.73 -15.76
CA PHE A 845 -30.93 -5.87 -17.15
C PHE A 845 -30.89 -7.34 -17.61
N SER A 846 -31.34 -7.57 -18.84
CA SER A 846 -30.97 -8.71 -19.69
C SER A 846 -31.21 -8.31 -21.15
N PRO A 847 -30.50 -8.92 -22.13
CA PRO A 847 -30.26 -8.32 -23.44
C PRO A 847 -31.37 -8.61 -24.45
N VAL A 848 -31.34 -7.92 -25.61
CA VAL A 848 -31.47 -8.47 -27.00
C VAL A 848 -31.68 -7.36 -28.05
N GLN A 849 -31.09 -7.60 -29.24
CA GLN A 849 -31.34 -7.00 -30.57
C GLN A 849 -31.00 -5.53 -30.88
N ALA A 850 -30.28 -5.40 -32.01
CA ALA A 850 -30.07 -4.15 -32.72
C ALA A 850 -31.35 -3.67 -33.42
N TYR A 851 -31.60 -2.36 -33.41
CA TYR A 851 -32.68 -1.74 -34.17
C TYR A 851 -32.16 -0.59 -35.04
N ASN A 852 -32.64 -0.59 -36.28
CA ASN A 852 -32.23 0.27 -37.37
C ASN A 852 -32.96 1.62 -37.26
N ILE A 853 -32.25 2.76 -37.26
CA ILE A 853 -32.86 4.11 -37.20
C ILE A 853 -32.66 4.85 -38.54
N PRO A 854 -33.67 5.57 -39.08
CA PRO A 854 -33.63 6.08 -40.45
C PRO A 854 -32.85 7.39 -40.64
N GLN A 855 -32.48 7.65 -41.90
CA GLN A 855 -31.99 8.93 -42.41
C GLN A 855 -33.01 10.07 -42.26
N ASN A 856 -32.98 10.78 -41.12
CA ASN A 856 -33.30 12.21 -40.90
C ASN A 856 -33.79 12.46 -39.46
N TYR A 857 -32.88 12.61 -38.50
CA TYR A 857 -33.20 13.15 -37.19
C TYR A 857 -32.20 14.24 -36.79
N VAL A 858 -32.70 15.42 -36.41
CA VAL A 858 -31.91 16.60 -36.04
C VAL A 858 -32.29 17.00 -34.60
N PRO A 859 -31.33 17.07 -33.66
CA PRO A 859 -31.62 17.45 -32.28
C PRO A 859 -31.79 18.97 -32.10
N PRO A 860 -32.67 19.44 -31.19
CA PRO A 860 -32.87 20.87 -30.91
C PRO A 860 -31.83 21.45 -29.92
N PRO A 861 -31.63 22.78 -29.89
CA PRO A 861 -30.62 23.45 -29.06
C PRO A 861 -31.06 23.69 -27.59
N PRO A 862 -30.10 23.88 -26.65
CA PRO A 862 -30.38 24.05 -25.21
C PRO A 862 -30.84 25.47 -24.80
N PRO A 863 -31.55 25.62 -23.65
CA PRO A 863 -32.14 26.88 -23.19
C PRO A 863 -31.16 27.83 -22.43
N PRO A 864 -31.52 29.12 -22.26
CA PRO A 864 -30.60 30.16 -21.76
C PRO A 864 -30.52 30.26 -20.22
N GLY A 865 -29.37 30.73 -19.73
CA GLY A 865 -29.11 31.00 -18.30
C GLY A 865 -29.42 32.44 -17.84
N PRO A 866 -29.53 32.69 -16.51
CA PRO A 866 -29.93 33.97 -15.93
C PRO A 866 -28.78 35.00 -15.83
N PRO A 867 -29.08 36.30 -15.62
CA PRO A 867 -28.16 37.41 -15.89
C PRO A 867 -27.23 37.80 -14.73
N GLY A 868 -26.06 38.38 -15.07
CA GLY A 868 -25.06 38.86 -14.11
C GLY A 868 -25.17 40.35 -13.78
N GLY A 869 -24.71 40.72 -12.58
CA GLY A 869 -24.40 42.11 -12.20
C GLY A 869 -22.92 42.40 -12.47
N GLY A 870 -22.62 43.53 -13.12
CA GLY A 870 -21.29 43.83 -13.63
C GLY A 870 -20.47 44.82 -12.79
N SER A 871 -19.17 44.87 -13.06
CA SER A 871 -18.38 46.11 -12.97
C SER A 871 -17.39 46.16 -14.14
N THR A 872 -17.25 47.34 -14.72
CA THR A 872 -16.56 47.64 -15.98
C THR A 872 -15.06 47.90 -15.81
N THR A 873 -14.23 47.57 -16.81
CA THR A 873 -13.17 48.45 -17.39
C THR A 873 -12.76 47.90 -18.79
N GLN A 874 -12.07 48.71 -19.60
CA GLN A 874 -12.07 48.70 -21.07
C GLN A 874 -11.04 47.79 -21.79
N TYR A 875 -11.44 47.40 -23.00
CA TYR A 875 -10.72 46.95 -24.21
C TYR A 875 -9.67 47.97 -24.76
N PRO A 876 -8.97 47.79 -25.93
CA PRO A 876 -8.79 46.64 -26.86
C PRO A 876 -7.27 46.46 -27.31
N PRO A 877 -6.89 46.02 -28.55
CA PRO A 877 -6.94 44.65 -29.10
C PRO A 877 -5.58 44.18 -29.72
N ASN A 878 -5.47 42.92 -30.16
CA ASN A 878 -5.62 42.51 -31.60
C ASN A 878 -4.87 41.20 -31.98
N THR A 879 -5.45 40.43 -32.91
CA THR A 879 -4.84 39.47 -33.90
C THR A 879 -3.63 38.58 -33.51
N GLY A 880 -3.56 37.29 -33.84
CA GLY A 880 -4.47 36.43 -34.60
C GLY A 880 -3.78 35.10 -34.99
N GLN A 881 -4.50 33.98 -34.88
CA GLN A 881 -4.13 32.65 -35.43
C GLN A 881 -4.35 32.66 -36.97
N PRO A 882 -3.66 31.84 -37.81
CA PRO A 882 -3.75 30.37 -37.73
C PRO A 882 -2.54 29.52 -38.19
N TRP A 883 -2.50 28.27 -37.70
CA TRP A 883 -1.82 27.10 -38.29
C TRP A 883 -2.61 26.57 -39.52
N PRO A 884 -2.01 25.86 -40.51
CA PRO A 884 -1.78 24.40 -40.35
C PRO A 884 -0.64 23.75 -41.20
N SER A 885 -0.46 22.43 -40.97
CA SER A 885 -0.06 21.38 -41.94
C SER A 885 1.42 21.02 -42.17
N GLY A 886 1.74 19.75 -41.91
CA GLY A 886 2.39 18.89 -42.93
C GLY A 886 3.77 18.28 -42.58
N PRO A 887 4.11 17.04 -43.05
CA PRO A 887 5.24 16.28 -42.51
C PRO A 887 6.38 15.94 -43.51
N GLY A 888 7.59 15.67 -43.00
CA GLY A 888 8.53 14.71 -43.62
C GLY A 888 10.02 15.11 -43.73
N GLY A 889 10.90 14.24 -43.21
CA GLY A 889 12.03 13.66 -43.98
C GLY A 889 13.39 14.38 -44.13
N TYR A 890 14.45 13.59 -43.87
CA TYR A 890 15.84 13.66 -44.40
C TYR A 890 16.90 14.66 -43.87
N ALA A 891 17.73 14.12 -42.96
CA ALA A 891 19.17 13.82 -43.13
C ALA A 891 20.29 14.91 -43.23
N GLN A 892 21.37 14.64 -42.47
CA GLN A 892 22.79 15.08 -42.64
C GLN A 892 23.11 16.58 -42.40
N TYR A 893 24.31 17.01 -41.95
CA TYR A 893 25.63 16.36 -41.82
C TYR A 893 26.49 16.98 -40.65
N GLN A 894 27.57 16.27 -40.29
CA GLN A 894 28.89 16.77 -39.81
C GLN A 894 29.12 17.33 -38.37
N ARG A 895 29.96 16.54 -37.66
CA ARG A 895 30.93 16.88 -36.59
C ARG A 895 32.03 17.85 -37.10
N PRO A 896 32.81 18.58 -36.25
CA PRO A 896 33.71 17.95 -35.26
C PRO A 896 34.03 18.69 -33.92
N MET A 897 34.61 17.93 -32.97
CA MET A 897 35.41 18.39 -31.80
C MET A 897 36.90 18.56 -32.24
N PRO A 898 37.96 18.82 -31.41
CA PRO A 898 38.11 18.92 -29.93
C PRO A 898 39.07 20.10 -29.53
N PRO A 899 39.99 20.10 -28.52
CA PRO A 899 40.17 19.25 -27.31
C PRO A 899 40.55 19.96 -25.97
N SER A 900 40.36 19.21 -24.86
CA SER A 900 41.21 19.05 -23.65
C SER A 900 41.98 20.21 -22.96
N GLN A 901 41.94 20.20 -21.61
CA GLN A 901 43.17 20.00 -20.82
C GLN A 901 42.89 19.42 -19.42
N SER A 902 43.92 18.81 -18.82
CA SER A 902 43.90 18.09 -17.54
C SER A 902 45.15 18.40 -16.73
N GLN A 903 45.08 18.40 -15.39
CA GLN A 903 46.23 18.12 -14.51
C GLN A 903 45.87 17.86 -13.04
N GLN A 904 46.73 17.08 -12.41
CA GLN A 904 46.88 16.71 -10.98
C GLN A 904 48.38 16.90 -10.65
N PRO A 905 48.87 16.68 -9.41
CA PRO A 905 48.28 16.87 -8.08
C PRO A 905 49.17 17.78 -7.18
N GLY A 906 48.77 18.07 -5.94
CA GLY A 906 49.64 18.77 -4.98
C GLY A 906 49.19 18.62 -3.53
N ALA A 907 50.11 18.22 -2.65
CA ALA A 907 49.86 18.10 -1.22
C ALA A 907 50.47 19.29 -0.45
N SER A 908 49.75 19.81 0.53
CA SER A 908 50.33 20.63 1.61
C SER A 908 49.54 20.44 2.91
N GLN A 909 50.27 20.37 4.02
CA GLN A 909 49.69 20.32 5.36
C GLN A 909 49.27 21.73 5.77
N GLY A 910 47.98 21.93 6.02
CA GLY A 910 47.45 23.10 6.72
C GLY A 910 46.58 22.61 7.88
N ALA A 911 46.97 22.90 9.12
CA ALA A 911 46.15 22.56 10.28
C ALA A 911 44.92 23.47 10.30
N ASP A 912 43.75 22.88 10.03
CA ASP A 912 42.48 23.61 9.95
C ASP A 912 42.04 24.08 11.36
N PRO A 913 41.89 25.40 11.62
CA PRO A 913 41.43 25.92 12.91
C PRO A 913 40.01 25.45 13.31
N TRP A 914 39.25 24.88 12.37
CA TRP A 914 37.85 24.51 12.53
C TRP A 914 37.61 23.03 12.86
N ALA A 915 38.65 22.19 12.86
CA ALA A 915 38.55 20.73 13.02
C ALA A 915 37.81 20.28 14.32
N GLY A 916 37.81 21.10 15.37
CA GLY A 916 37.14 20.80 16.64
C GLY A 916 35.60 20.94 16.63
N LEU A 917 35.01 21.62 15.65
CA LEU A 917 33.55 21.82 15.56
C LEU A 917 32.81 20.61 14.97
N SER A 918 33.53 19.70 14.31
CA SER A 918 32.96 18.52 13.66
C SER A 918 32.58 17.39 14.62
N ALA A 919 33.14 17.36 15.84
CA ALA A 919 32.88 16.31 16.85
C ALA A 919 31.51 16.43 17.56
N TRP A 920 30.70 17.39 17.13
CA TRP A 920 29.41 17.80 17.73
C TRP A 920 28.27 17.91 16.69
N LYS A 921 28.52 17.49 15.44
CA LYS A 921 27.46 17.20 14.48
C LYS A 921 27.13 15.70 14.56
#